data_AF-A0A844FZI9-F1
#
_entry.id   AF-A0A844FZI9-F1
#
_cell.length_a   1.000
_cell.length_b   1.000
_cell.length_c   1.000
_cell.angle_alpha   90.00
_cell.angle_beta   90.00
_cell.angle_gamma   90.00
#
_symmetry.space_group_name_H-M   'P 1'
#
loop_
_entity.id
_entity.type
_entity.pdbx_description
1 polymer ?
#
loop_
_entity_poly.entity_id
_entity_poly.type
_entity_poly.pdbx_seq_one_letter_code
_entity_poly.pdbx_strand_id
1 'polypeptide(L)'
;MDGRIEEVVKRSSEPLKDDWALAQEVAQELRTHLEDKCAELEGEGNSPEESVKKAIGEFGDPDEIGRGLLGANFRRIKLRGKLKVVLRICGLPLLLAAVWAAVDFSVLAGAARYCSVSTVNNEFSVKCDWAARFFGRFAGFRKPAGEQPLWNGGDGLNARKADEMRLELVNRHPDDPVCLANYVAEVMVRDKRPDSVKAVKLAIGREPDNALYHHLLSALIIEEAFEADRTAMEECEIKDRAKLDAAKAEYLLGLKCPYYRLYIPERGQRARSQYAGNAFHARMQQKVEALMLPIPALPRQRSVARAAIYYPELLIEDGRPEEAEALLDQWYVYPAQLLESGDLLISMLIVDTILELNQKKLPELYARVGKPEKGTRIAAKIAEARASMAAWKAQRKEADDRAQEEAERYGGIFSSGLLVPGISLTAEYLRSDRIMTYCILDSLVLLCFTVLVLCVVGFQALCWGIGRVCGEKGHFLWLTKREYGKLLLYGMLLPAGLYWLWLHADLLSGRGVGYQANLAMFCIQSFVLVVGLPVWFRFYLGHILLRRYRALVPPGEGTRRICLPFLTYVTTAIPLWIVFLLVVGGALRFAANRELQYNVGRDRSFFAGLFSPAEDHVVQALRTDLAIGLDKAAELTRELK
;
A
#
# COMPACT_ATOMS: atom_id res chain seq x y z
N MET A 1 46.61 44.60 -15.37
CA MET A 1 47.21 44.08 -14.12
C MET A 1 48.68 43.82 -14.40
N ASP A 2 49.59 44.39 -13.61
CA ASP A 2 51.04 44.27 -13.90
C ASP A 2 51.51 42.80 -13.78
N GLY A 3 52.10 42.27 -14.84
CA GLY A 3 52.55 40.88 -14.92
C GLY A 3 53.57 40.49 -13.85
N ARG A 4 54.29 41.46 -13.29
CA ARG A 4 55.28 41.24 -12.21
C ARG A 4 54.62 40.91 -10.87
N ILE A 5 53.48 41.53 -10.55
CA ILE A 5 52.71 41.22 -9.34
C ILE A 5 52.14 39.80 -9.44
N GLU A 6 51.63 39.42 -10.61
CA GLU A 6 51.06 38.08 -10.82
C GLU A 6 52.13 36.98 -10.71
N GLU A 7 53.35 37.23 -11.16
CA GLU A 7 54.47 36.30 -11.02
C GLU A 7 54.86 36.06 -9.56
N VAL A 8 54.94 37.14 -8.76
CA VAL A 8 55.22 37.07 -7.32
C VAL A 8 54.12 36.33 -6.57
N VAL A 9 52.86 36.65 -6.87
CA VAL A 9 51.70 35.97 -6.27
C VAL A 9 51.67 34.48 -6.62
N LYS A 10 51.96 34.14 -7.88
CA LYS A 10 52.00 32.75 -8.33
C LYS A 10 53.11 31.95 -7.63
N ARG A 11 54.33 32.49 -7.55
CA ARG A 11 55.44 31.84 -6.83
C ARG A 11 55.14 31.67 -5.34
N SER A 12 54.57 32.69 -4.71
CA SER A 12 54.23 32.66 -3.29
C SER A 12 53.09 31.66 -2.96
N SER A 13 52.19 31.40 -3.91
CA SER A 13 51.05 30.49 -3.72
C SER A 13 51.28 29.05 -4.23
N GLU A 14 52.32 28.83 -5.05
CA GLU A 14 52.70 27.50 -5.60
C GLU A 14 52.86 26.40 -4.54
N PRO A 15 53.43 26.67 -3.33
CA PRO A 15 53.51 25.66 -2.27
C PRO A 15 52.15 25.13 -1.79
N LEU A 16 51.04 25.83 -2.07
CA LEU A 16 49.67 25.46 -1.66
C LEU A 16 48.92 24.65 -2.73
N LYS A 17 49.57 24.25 -3.84
CA LYS A 17 48.95 23.62 -5.03
C LYS A 17 48.12 22.35 -4.75
N ASP A 18 48.37 21.66 -3.65
CA ASP A 18 47.62 20.47 -3.23
C ASP A 18 46.14 20.78 -2.90
N ASP A 19 45.82 22.05 -2.61
CA ASP A 19 44.45 22.53 -2.52
C ASP A 19 44.25 23.79 -3.37
N TRP A 20 43.95 23.59 -4.65
CA TRP A 20 43.71 24.67 -5.61
C TRP A 20 42.81 25.80 -5.08
N ALA A 21 41.72 25.48 -4.39
CA ALA A 21 40.82 26.50 -3.84
C ALA A 21 41.52 27.36 -2.78
N LEU A 22 42.33 26.77 -1.90
CA LEU A 22 43.11 27.52 -0.90
C LEU A 22 44.23 28.33 -1.55
N ALA A 23 44.91 27.76 -2.54
CA ALA A 23 45.95 28.46 -3.28
C ALA A 23 45.38 29.72 -3.94
N GLN A 24 44.17 29.64 -4.53
CA GLN A 24 43.49 30.81 -5.10
C GLN A 24 42.97 31.79 -4.04
N GLU A 25 42.44 31.31 -2.90
CA GLU A 25 42.05 32.17 -1.77
C GLU A 25 43.23 33.04 -1.32
N VAL A 26 44.39 32.41 -1.07
CA VAL A 26 45.61 33.08 -0.63
C VAL A 26 46.19 33.96 -1.75
N ALA A 27 46.20 33.49 -3.00
CA ALA A 27 46.65 34.29 -4.13
C ALA A 27 45.84 35.58 -4.28
N GLN A 28 44.52 35.53 -4.08
CA GLN A 28 43.68 36.73 -4.15
C GLN A 28 43.94 37.68 -2.99
N GLU A 29 44.12 37.17 -1.78
CA GLU A 29 44.49 37.99 -0.61
C GLU A 29 45.84 38.69 -0.83
N LEU A 30 46.84 37.99 -1.37
CA LEU A 30 48.13 38.56 -1.73
C LEU A 30 48.02 39.62 -2.83
N ARG A 31 47.19 39.40 -3.85
CA ARG A 31 46.93 40.42 -4.89
C ARG A 31 46.37 41.69 -4.28
N THR A 32 45.34 41.58 -3.46
CA THR A 32 44.71 42.75 -2.83
C THR A 32 45.69 43.50 -1.93
N HIS A 33 46.51 42.79 -1.14
CA HIS A 33 47.54 43.44 -0.32
C HIS A 33 48.60 44.18 -1.14
N LEU A 34 49.05 43.60 -2.26
CA LEU A 34 50.02 44.24 -3.15
C LEU A 34 49.40 45.41 -3.92
N GLU A 35 48.14 45.30 -4.34
CA GLU A 35 47.39 46.39 -4.99
C GLU A 35 47.16 47.56 -4.02
N ASP A 36 46.74 47.29 -2.78
CA ASP A 36 46.57 48.29 -1.73
C ASP A 36 47.90 48.99 -1.42
N LYS A 37 49.01 48.22 -1.38
CA LYS A 37 50.35 48.78 -1.12
C LYS A 37 50.86 49.63 -2.29
N CYS A 38 50.60 49.21 -3.53
CA CYS A 38 50.90 50.03 -4.71
C CYS A 38 50.12 51.34 -4.68
N ALA A 39 48.82 51.30 -4.35
CA ALA A 39 47.97 52.49 -4.26
C ALA A 39 48.44 53.45 -3.15
N GLU A 40 48.90 52.93 -2.01
CA GLU A 40 49.53 53.73 -0.95
C GLU A 40 50.80 54.44 -1.44
N LEU A 41 51.71 53.71 -2.10
CA LEU A 41 52.98 54.25 -2.63
C LEU A 41 52.78 55.26 -3.77
N GLU A 42 51.74 55.08 -4.60
CA GLU A 42 51.32 56.08 -5.59
C GLU A 42 50.78 57.35 -4.91
N GLY A 43 50.01 57.19 -3.82
CA GLY A 43 49.54 58.30 -2.99
C GLY A 43 50.67 59.09 -2.31
N GLU A 44 51.80 58.44 -2.05
CA GLU A 44 53.04 59.07 -1.56
C GLU A 44 53.87 59.77 -2.66
N GLY A 45 53.40 59.77 -3.91
CA GLY A 45 54.01 60.49 -5.03
C GLY A 45 55.01 59.69 -5.87
N ASN A 46 55.09 58.37 -5.71
CA ASN A 46 55.90 57.52 -6.58
C ASN A 46 55.20 57.28 -7.94
N SER A 47 55.99 57.11 -9.01
CA SER A 47 55.42 56.71 -10.30
C SER A 47 54.84 55.29 -10.23
N PRO A 48 53.83 54.94 -11.06
CA PRO A 48 53.21 53.61 -11.02
C PRO A 48 54.21 52.45 -11.16
N GLU A 49 55.25 52.61 -11.99
CA GLU A 49 56.30 51.59 -12.13
C GLU A 49 57.22 51.48 -10.91
N GLU A 50 57.51 52.61 -10.24
CA GLU A 50 58.30 52.63 -9.01
C GLU A 50 57.52 52.08 -7.82
N SER A 51 56.21 52.35 -7.75
CA SER A 51 55.30 51.81 -6.73
C SER A 51 55.24 50.28 -6.81
N VAL A 52 55.10 49.70 -8.00
CA VAL A 52 55.13 48.23 -8.18
C VAL A 52 56.47 47.64 -7.75
N LYS A 53 57.59 48.28 -8.13
CA LYS A 53 58.93 47.79 -7.79
C LYS A 53 59.22 47.86 -6.30
N LYS A 54 58.80 48.95 -5.64
CA LYS A 54 58.91 49.11 -4.18
C LYS A 54 57.99 48.16 -3.43
N ALA A 55 56.73 48.02 -3.85
CA ALA A 55 55.79 47.08 -3.23
C ALA A 55 56.30 45.64 -3.28
N ILE A 56 56.85 45.18 -4.41
CA ILE A 56 57.45 43.84 -4.54
C ILE A 56 58.73 43.73 -3.69
N GLY A 57 59.56 44.78 -3.65
CA GLY A 57 60.78 44.80 -2.84
C GLY A 57 60.51 44.73 -1.34
N GLU A 58 59.49 45.44 -0.86
CA GLU A 58 59.05 45.43 0.55
C GLU A 58 58.31 44.14 0.93
N PHE A 59 57.67 43.48 -0.03
CA PHE A 59 56.99 42.20 0.19
C PHE A 59 57.96 41.10 0.63
N GLY A 60 59.18 41.08 0.07
CA GLY A 60 60.24 40.12 0.41
C GLY A 60 60.37 38.95 -0.59
N ASP A 61 61.18 37.94 -0.25
CA ASP A 61 61.41 36.77 -1.13
C ASP A 61 60.13 35.91 -1.27
N PRO A 62 59.56 35.79 -2.48
CA PRO A 62 58.35 34.99 -2.73
C PRO A 62 58.46 33.54 -2.24
N ASP A 63 59.65 32.93 -2.30
CA ASP A 63 59.85 31.53 -1.94
C ASP A 63 59.91 31.32 -0.41
N GLU A 64 60.40 32.31 0.35
CA GLU A 64 60.35 32.31 1.82
C GLU A 64 58.93 32.56 2.33
N ILE A 65 58.25 33.54 1.74
CA ILE A 65 56.84 33.85 2.06
C ILE A 65 55.96 32.63 1.76
N GLY A 66 56.16 31.98 0.61
CA GLY A 66 55.43 30.76 0.25
C GLY A 66 55.62 29.61 1.24
N ARG A 67 56.84 29.41 1.77
CA ARG A 67 57.11 28.42 2.83
C ARG A 67 56.42 28.79 4.15
N GLY A 68 56.43 30.07 4.52
CA GLY A 68 55.69 30.59 5.68
C GLY A 68 54.18 30.36 5.56
N LEU A 69 53.61 30.67 4.39
CA LEU A 69 52.18 30.46 4.08
C LEU A 69 51.78 28.99 4.13
N LEU A 70 52.64 28.08 3.64
CA LEU A 70 52.43 26.64 3.74
C LEU A 70 52.40 26.19 5.20
N GLY A 71 53.35 26.66 6.03
CA GLY A 71 53.38 26.37 7.47
C GLY A 71 52.12 26.85 8.19
N ALA A 72 51.69 28.09 7.94
CA ALA A 72 50.49 28.68 8.52
C ALA A 72 49.20 27.94 8.12
N ASN A 73 49.12 27.45 6.87
CA ASN A 73 47.94 26.80 6.33
C ASN A 73 47.97 25.26 6.39
N PHE A 74 49.05 24.65 6.86
CA PHE A 74 49.24 23.20 6.85
C PHE A 74 48.09 22.43 7.52
N ARG A 75 47.60 22.93 8.67
CA ARG A 75 46.44 22.34 9.37
C ARG A 75 45.18 22.36 8.50
N ARG A 76 44.92 23.45 7.77
CA ARG A 76 43.76 23.60 6.88
C ARG A 76 43.86 22.66 5.68
N ILE A 77 45.03 22.58 5.03
CA ILE A 77 45.29 21.65 3.91
C ILE A 77 45.06 20.20 4.36
N LYS A 78 45.66 19.80 5.50
CA LYS A 78 45.50 18.45 6.06
C LYS A 78 44.04 18.13 6.38
N LEU A 79 43.30 19.08 6.95
CA LEU A 79 41.87 18.91 7.25
C LEU A 79 41.03 18.76 5.97
N ARG A 80 41.20 19.65 4.99
CA ARG A 80 40.48 19.59 3.70
C ARG A 80 40.84 18.32 2.91
N GLY A 81 42.10 17.89 2.97
CA GLY A 81 42.57 16.61 2.40
C GLY A 81 41.87 15.41 3.03
N LYS A 82 41.83 15.34 4.38
CA LYS A 82 41.07 14.29 5.10
C LYS A 82 39.59 14.31 4.72
N LEU A 83 38.98 15.49 4.63
CA LEU A 83 37.57 15.63 4.30
C LEU A 83 37.26 15.18 2.87
N LYS A 84 38.15 15.44 1.90
CA LYS A 84 38.04 14.87 0.54
C LYS A 84 38.07 13.33 0.54
N VAL A 85 38.92 12.72 1.39
CA VAL A 85 38.96 11.25 1.54
C VAL A 85 37.67 10.73 2.17
N VAL A 86 37.19 11.37 3.24
CA VAL A 86 35.91 11.02 3.88
C VAL A 86 34.76 11.12 2.89
N LEU A 87 34.66 12.20 2.11
CA LEU A 87 33.62 12.36 1.09
C LEU A 87 33.67 11.26 0.02
N ARG A 88 34.85 10.76 -0.33
CA ARG A 88 35.00 9.65 -1.29
C ARG A 88 34.56 8.31 -0.70
N ILE A 89 34.96 8.02 0.55
CA ILE A 89 34.63 6.75 1.22
C ILE A 89 33.15 6.72 1.63
N CYS A 90 32.66 7.81 2.20
CA CYS A 90 31.30 7.93 2.70
C CYS A 90 30.28 8.32 1.63
N GLY A 91 30.70 8.69 0.42
CA GLY A 91 29.79 9.16 -0.64
C GLY A 91 28.72 8.13 -1.00
N LEU A 92 29.10 6.87 -1.24
CA LEU A 92 28.16 5.79 -1.54
C LEU A 92 27.28 5.42 -0.32
N PRO A 93 27.83 5.21 0.90
CA PRO A 93 27.02 5.01 2.09
C PRO A 93 26.01 6.14 2.36
N LEU A 94 26.42 7.40 2.17
CA LEU A 94 25.56 8.57 2.36
C LEU A 94 24.45 8.61 1.29
N LEU A 95 24.76 8.25 0.05
CA LEU A 95 23.76 8.12 -1.01
C LEU A 95 22.72 7.04 -0.66
N LEU A 96 23.18 5.87 -0.23
CA LEU A 96 22.28 4.78 0.19
C LEU A 96 21.41 5.19 1.39
N ALA A 97 21.99 5.92 2.36
CA ALA A 97 21.24 6.48 3.48
C ALA A 97 20.22 7.54 3.03
N ALA A 98 20.57 8.38 2.05
CA ALA A 98 19.67 9.37 1.47
C ALA A 98 18.49 8.72 0.73
N VAL A 99 18.75 7.66 -0.05
CA VAL A 99 17.69 6.85 -0.69
C VAL A 99 16.81 6.19 0.36
N TRP A 100 17.40 5.60 1.39
CA TRP A 100 16.65 5.00 2.49
C TRP A 100 15.76 6.01 3.21
N ALA A 101 16.26 7.22 3.43
CA ALA A 101 15.50 8.29 4.06
C ALA A 101 14.38 8.84 3.16
N ALA A 102 14.58 8.89 1.84
CA ALA A 102 13.64 9.47 0.89
C ALA A 102 12.56 8.49 0.40
N VAL A 103 12.85 7.19 0.33
CA VAL A 103 11.92 6.18 -0.20
C VAL A 103 11.08 5.57 0.93
N ASP A 104 9.75 5.59 0.78
CA ASP A 104 8.85 4.91 1.71
C ASP A 104 8.57 3.46 1.29
N PHE A 105 9.43 2.53 1.74
CA PHE A 105 9.25 1.11 1.48
C PHE A 105 7.97 0.52 2.07
N SER A 106 7.42 1.10 3.14
CA SER A 106 6.14 0.65 3.71
C SER A 106 4.98 1.02 2.79
N VAL A 107 4.98 2.22 2.22
CA VAL A 107 3.97 2.59 1.21
C VAL A 107 4.09 1.73 -0.03
N LEU A 108 5.31 1.51 -0.55
CA LEU A 108 5.51 0.67 -1.74
C LEU A 108 5.04 -0.78 -1.50
N ALA A 109 5.37 -1.36 -0.34
CA ALA A 109 4.92 -2.70 0.01
C ALA A 109 3.40 -2.80 0.15
N GLY A 110 2.78 -1.85 0.86
CA GLY A 110 1.32 -1.81 1.05
C GLY A 110 0.57 -1.57 -0.26
N ALA A 111 1.00 -0.61 -1.08
CA ALA A 111 0.37 -0.32 -2.37
C ALA A 111 0.50 -1.51 -3.33
N ALA A 112 1.67 -2.15 -3.39
CA ALA A 112 1.85 -3.36 -4.18
C ALA A 112 0.96 -4.51 -3.68
N ARG A 113 0.80 -4.67 -2.35
CA ARG A 113 -0.09 -5.68 -1.80
C ARG A 113 -1.56 -5.42 -2.14
N TYR A 114 -2.01 -4.17 -2.05
CA TYR A 114 -3.36 -3.79 -2.48
C TYR A 114 -3.59 -4.13 -3.96
N CYS A 115 -2.68 -3.72 -4.84
CA CYS A 115 -2.75 -4.02 -6.27
C CYS A 115 -2.73 -5.53 -6.57
N SER A 116 -2.08 -6.35 -5.73
CA SER A 116 -2.07 -7.80 -5.95
C SER A 116 -3.45 -8.45 -5.84
N VAL A 117 -4.40 -7.82 -5.14
CA VAL A 117 -5.75 -8.36 -4.93
C VAL A 117 -6.86 -7.54 -5.57
N SER A 118 -6.63 -6.26 -5.88
CA SER A 118 -7.64 -5.40 -6.50
C SER A 118 -7.73 -5.55 -8.03
N THR A 119 -6.74 -6.18 -8.67
CA THR A 119 -6.71 -6.31 -10.14
C THR A 119 -7.20 -7.67 -10.62
N VAL A 120 -7.99 -7.68 -11.70
CA VAL A 120 -8.47 -8.91 -12.38
C VAL A 120 -7.37 -9.57 -13.23
N ASN A 121 -6.26 -8.86 -13.50
CA ASN A 121 -5.15 -9.38 -14.30
C ASN A 121 -4.19 -10.22 -13.43
N ASN A 122 -4.23 -11.54 -13.60
CA ASN A 122 -3.39 -12.50 -12.87
C ASN A 122 -1.88 -12.23 -13.03
N GLU A 123 -1.39 -11.88 -14.22
CA GLU A 123 0.05 -11.63 -14.41
C GLU A 123 0.52 -10.39 -13.65
N PHE A 124 -0.32 -9.35 -13.63
CA PHE A 124 -0.03 -8.13 -12.89
C PHE A 124 -0.08 -8.37 -11.39
N SER A 125 -1.09 -9.13 -10.92
CA SER A 125 -1.22 -9.54 -9.53
C SER A 125 0.04 -10.27 -9.02
N VAL A 126 0.58 -11.23 -9.78
CA VAL A 126 1.80 -11.96 -9.42
C VAL A 126 3.02 -11.04 -9.31
N LYS A 127 3.16 -10.07 -10.23
CA LYS A 127 4.25 -9.08 -10.18
C LYS A 127 4.11 -8.16 -8.96
N CYS A 128 2.89 -7.75 -8.64
CA CYS A 128 2.59 -6.94 -7.46
C CYS A 128 2.84 -7.70 -6.15
N ASP A 129 2.49 -8.98 -6.06
CA ASP A 129 2.79 -9.82 -4.89
C ASP A 129 4.31 -9.98 -4.67
N TRP A 130 5.06 -10.20 -5.76
CA TRP A 130 6.52 -10.20 -5.70
C TRP A 130 7.07 -8.86 -5.20
N ALA A 131 6.57 -7.74 -5.75
CA ALA A 131 7.01 -6.40 -5.35
C ALA A 131 6.68 -6.11 -3.89
N ALA A 132 5.49 -6.51 -3.41
CA ALA A 132 5.08 -6.38 -2.01
C ALA A 132 6.05 -7.11 -1.08
N ARG A 133 6.42 -8.36 -1.41
CA ARG A 133 7.42 -9.12 -0.64
C ARG A 133 8.81 -8.50 -0.70
N PHE A 134 9.24 -8.00 -1.85
CA PHE A 134 10.54 -7.37 -2.02
C PHE A 134 10.67 -6.10 -1.19
N PHE A 135 9.73 -5.15 -1.33
CA PHE A 135 9.73 -3.90 -0.56
C PHE A 135 9.43 -4.14 0.92
N GLY A 136 8.61 -5.14 1.24
CA GLY A 136 8.31 -5.53 2.63
C GLY A 136 9.58 -5.83 3.43
N ARG A 137 10.57 -6.51 2.84
CA ARG A 137 11.86 -6.80 3.52
C ARG A 137 12.56 -5.53 4.00
N PHE A 138 12.49 -4.46 3.22
CA PHE A 138 13.06 -3.16 3.58
C PHE A 138 12.14 -2.36 4.52
N ALA A 139 10.82 -2.57 4.45
CA ALA A 139 9.87 -1.99 5.40
C ALA A 139 9.90 -2.63 6.80
N GLY A 140 10.73 -3.65 7.02
CA GLY A 140 10.81 -4.40 8.28
C GLY A 140 9.76 -5.50 8.41
N PHE A 141 9.08 -5.87 7.31
CA PHE A 141 8.16 -6.99 7.27
C PHE A 141 8.91 -8.28 7.59
N ARG A 142 8.43 -8.98 8.61
CA ARG A 142 8.91 -10.32 8.94
C ARG A 142 7.97 -11.32 8.28
N LYS A 143 8.54 -12.22 7.47
CA LYS A 143 7.78 -13.32 6.92
C LYS A 143 7.19 -14.14 8.08
N PRO A 144 5.90 -14.52 8.04
CA PRO A 144 5.34 -15.38 9.07
C PRO A 144 6.12 -16.69 9.15
N ALA A 145 6.40 -17.17 10.35
CA ALA A 145 7.19 -18.37 10.60
C ALA A 145 6.41 -19.41 11.40
N GLY A 146 6.83 -20.68 11.32
CA GLY A 146 6.17 -21.79 12.02
C GLY A 146 4.77 -22.04 11.51
N GLU A 147 3.78 -21.92 12.39
CA GLU A 147 2.36 -22.20 12.11
C GLU A 147 1.65 -21.02 11.44
N GLN A 148 2.25 -19.84 11.45
CA GLN A 148 1.62 -18.63 10.94
C GLN A 148 1.24 -18.74 9.44
N PRO A 149 2.11 -19.22 8.52
CA PRO A 149 1.75 -19.38 7.12
C PRO A 149 0.50 -20.24 6.87
N LEU A 150 0.12 -21.13 7.81
CA LEU A 150 -1.02 -22.03 7.67
C LEU A 150 -2.38 -21.30 7.69
N TRP A 151 -2.43 -20.09 8.23
CA TRP A 151 -3.66 -19.28 8.27
C TRP A 151 -3.82 -18.35 7.07
N ASN A 152 -2.79 -18.20 6.24
CA ASN A 152 -2.76 -17.30 5.08
C ASN A 152 -2.52 -18.11 3.79
N GLY A 153 -3.38 -19.10 3.51
CA GLY A 153 -3.29 -19.93 2.31
C GLY A 153 -2.03 -20.81 2.17
N GLY A 154 -1.12 -20.82 3.15
CA GLY A 154 0.16 -21.54 3.09
C GLY A 154 1.30 -20.75 2.43
N ASP A 155 1.39 -19.42 2.60
CA ASP A 155 2.35 -18.57 1.89
C ASP A 155 3.81 -19.10 1.90
N GLY A 156 4.31 -19.43 0.71
CA GLY A 156 5.64 -20.01 0.51
C GLY A 156 5.79 -21.50 0.84
N LEU A 157 4.69 -22.23 1.02
CA LEU A 157 4.64 -23.68 1.11
C LEU A 157 4.00 -24.28 -0.15
N ASN A 158 4.38 -25.52 -0.47
CA ASN A 158 3.59 -26.33 -1.41
C ASN A 158 2.22 -26.61 -0.77
N ALA A 159 1.15 -26.46 -1.56
CA ALA A 159 -0.22 -26.69 -1.11
C ALA A 159 -0.43 -28.00 -0.35
N ARG A 160 0.16 -29.13 -0.81
CA ARG A 160 0.04 -30.43 -0.12
C ARG A 160 0.71 -30.40 1.26
N LYS A 161 1.91 -29.84 1.33
CA LYS A 161 2.66 -29.68 2.58
C LYS A 161 1.91 -28.77 3.56
N ALA A 162 1.25 -27.72 3.05
CA ALA A 162 0.45 -26.83 3.87
C ALA A 162 -0.73 -27.56 4.53
N ASP A 163 -1.43 -28.47 3.84
CA ASP A 163 -2.53 -29.22 4.49
C ASP A 163 -2.02 -30.29 5.43
N GLU A 164 -0.91 -30.97 5.10
CA GLU A 164 -0.29 -31.93 6.02
C GLU A 164 0.05 -31.24 7.35
N MET A 165 0.62 -30.03 7.28
CA MET A 165 0.90 -29.21 8.47
C MET A 165 -0.37 -28.69 9.16
N ARG A 166 -1.43 -28.33 8.43
CA ARG A 166 -2.73 -27.96 9.03
C ARG A 166 -3.39 -29.13 9.74
N LEU A 167 -3.35 -30.32 9.14
CA LEU A 167 -3.87 -31.54 9.75
C LEU A 167 -3.08 -31.90 11.01
N GLU A 168 -1.76 -31.75 10.98
CA GLU A 168 -0.92 -31.87 12.18
C GLU A 168 -1.31 -30.86 13.26
N LEU A 169 -1.58 -29.61 12.88
CA LEU A 169 -2.05 -28.56 13.81
C LEU A 169 -3.41 -28.94 14.44
N VAL A 170 -4.35 -29.44 13.63
CA VAL A 170 -5.65 -29.95 14.11
C VAL A 170 -5.46 -31.11 15.08
N ASN A 171 -4.53 -32.03 14.80
CA ASN A 171 -4.27 -33.17 15.68
C ASN A 171 -3.57 -32.76 16.99
N ARG A 172 -2.74 -31.70 16.97
CA ARG A 172 -2.11 -31.14 18.18
C ARG A 172 -3.07 -30.33 19.04
N HIS A 173 -4.10 -29.73 18.43
CA HIS A 173 -5.14 -28.95 19.12
C HIS A 173 -6.53 -29.53 18.82
N PRO A 174 -6.85 -30.72 19.34
CA PRO A 174 -8.09 -31.43 19.01
C PRO A 174 -9.36 -30.70 19.47
N ASP A 175 -9.25 -29.87 20.51
CA ASP A 175 -10.37 -29.12 21.10
C ASP A 175 -10.52 -27.70 20.51
N ASP A 176 -9.73 -27.35 19.49
CA ASP A 176 -9.76 -26.04 18.86
C ASP A 176 -10.52 -26.09 17.52
N PRO A 177 -11.81 -25.73 17.51
CA PRO A 177 -12.65 -25.88 16.32
C PRO A 177 -12.27 -24.92 15.19
N VAL A 178 -11.57 -23.82 15.51
CA VAL A 178 -11.12 -22.84 14.52
C VAL A 178 -9.99 -23.42 13.66
N CYS A 179 -9.10 -24.24 14.25
CA CYS A 179 -8.08 -24.98 13.51
C CYS A 179 -8.71 -25.98 12.53
N LEU A 180 -9.71 -26.73 12.99
CA LEU A 180 -10.45 -27.69 12.17
C LEU A 180 -11.19 -26.99 11.02
N ALA A 181 -11.93 -25.92 11.31
CA ALA A 181 -12.64 -25.14 10.31
C ALA A 181 -11.69 -24.55 9.26
N ASN A 182 -10.51 -24.08 9.67
CA ASN A 182 -9.50 -23.58 8.73
C ASN A 182 -8.95 -24.68 7.82
N TYR A 183 -8.64 -25.87 8.37
CA TYR A 183 -8.22 -27.01 7.59
C TYR A 183 -9.27 -27.43 6.55
N VAL A 184 -10.53 -27.60 6.97
CA VAL A 184 -11.63 -27.97 6.07
C VAL A 184 -11.79 -26.94 4.96
N ALA A 185 -11.82 -25.65 5.29
CA ALA A 185 -12.00 -24.60 4.30
C ALA A 185 -10.89 -24.60 3.23
N GLU A 186 -9.63 -24.72 3.65
CA GLU A 186 -8.47 -24.70 2.75
C GLU A 186 -8.40 -25.94 1.84
N VAL A 187 -8.73 -27.13 2.37
CA VAL A 187 -8.81 -28.35 1.55
C VAL A 187 -9.91 -28.21 0.50
N MET A 188 -11.07 -27.68 0.90
CA MET A 188 -12.24 -27.53 0.03
C MET A 188 -12.08 -26.51 -1.10
N VAL A 189 -11.24 -25.48 -0.94
CA VAL A 189 -10.96 -24.48 -1.99
C VAL A 189 -10.32 -25.14 -3.22
N ARG A 190 -9.50 -26.16 -3.02
CA ARG A 190 -8.78 -26.85 -4.11
C ARG A 190 -9.61 -27.92 -4.81
N ASP A 191 -10.74 -28.27 -4.21
CA ASP A 191 -11.74 -29.19 -4.74
C ASP A 191 -11.20 -30.57 -5.17
N LYS A 192 -10.22 -31.09 -4.43
CA LYS A 192 -9.81 -32.49 -4.55
C LYS A 192 -10.84 -33.36 -3.81
N ARG A 193 -11.94 -33.72 -4.49
CA ARG A 193 -13.11 -34.37 -3.88
C ARG A 193 -12.80 -35.44 -2.82
N PRO A 194 -11.91 -36.43 -3.05
CA PRO A 194 -11.60 -37.43 -2.01
C PRO A 194 -11.01 -36.82 -0.73
N ASP A 195 -10.15 -35.82 -0.87
CA ASP A 195 -9.54 -35.10 0.26
C ASP A 195 -10.58 -34.23 0.98
N SER A 196 -11.47 -33.56 0.23
CA SER A 196 -12.58 -32.76 0.79
C SER A 196 -13.54 -33.62 1.60
N VAL A 197 -13.97 -34.77 1.05
CA VAL A 197 -14.86 -35.72 1.76
C VAL A 197 -14.18 -36.24 3.03
N LYS A 198 -12.89 -36.58 2.96
CA LYS A 198 -12.12 -37.05 4.13
C LYS A 198 -12.03 -35.97 5.20
N ALA A 199 -11.75 -34.72 4.83
CA ALA A 199 -11.66 -33.59 5.76
C ALA A 199 -13.01 -33.28 6.42
N VAL A 200 -14.10 -33.30 5.65
CA VAL A 200 -15.45 -33.06 6.18
C VAL A 200 -15.90 -34.19 7.11
N LYS A 201 -15.64 -35.46 6.77
CA LYS A 201 -15.94 -36.60 7.67
C LYS A 201 -15.14 -36.56 8.96
N LEU A 202 -13.86 -36.15 8.90
CA LEU A 202 -13.07 -35.89 10.10
C LEU A 202 -13.74 -34.80 10.96
N ALA A 203 -14.25 -33.75 10.34
CA ALA A 203 -14.89 -32.65 11.05
C ALA A 203 -16.21 -33.06 11.69
N ILE A 204 -17.06 -33.85 11.01
CA ILE A 204 -18.27 -34.44 11.60
C ILE A 204 -17.93 -35.27 12.85
N GLY A 205 -16.84 -36.04 12.82
CA GLY A 205 -16.41 -36.83 13.97
C GLY A 205 -15.87 -36.01 15.16
N ARG A 206 -15.48 -34.75 14.93
CA ARG A 206 -14.89 -33.86 15.94
C ARG A 206 -15.89 -32.82 16.47
N GLU A 207 -16.77 -32.34 15.60
CA GLU A 207 -17.87 -31.42 15.91
C GLU A 207 -19.20 -31.99 15.36
N PRO A 208 -19.75 -33.07 15.96
CA PRO A 208 -20.99 -33.69 15.47
C PRO A 208 -22.22 -32.77 15.60
N ASP A 209 -22.16 -31.80 16.51
CA ASP A 209 -23.24 -30.86 16.78
C ASP A 209 -23.26 -29.66 15.81
N ASN A 210 -22.24 -29.52 14.95
CA ASN A 210 -22.16 -28.44 13.96
C ASN A 210 -22.77 -28.86 12.62
N ALA A 211 -23.94 -28.30 12.30
CA ALA A 211 -24.68 -28.55 11.07
C ALA A 211 -23.85 -28.27 9.79
N LEU A 212 -22.86 -27.38 9.87
CA LEU A 212 -22.02 -27.00 8.73
C LEU A 212 -21.47 -28.21 7.99
N TYR A 213 -20.87 -29.16 8.71
CA TYR A 213 -20.13 -30.25 8.08
C TYR A 213 -21.05 -31.27 7.42
N HIS A 214 -22.22 -31.54 8.01
CA HIS A 214 -23.26 -32.36 7.39
C HIS A 214 -23.76 -31.71 6.08
N HIS A 215 -24.04 -30.41 6.09
CA HIS A 215 -24.45 -29.69 4.88
C HIS A 215 -23.37 -29.66 3.80
N LEU A 216 -22.10 -29.52 4.19
CA LEU A 216 -20.97 -29.61 3.25
C LEU A 216 -20.83 -31.02 2.65
N LEU A 217 -21.00 -32.07 3.45
CA LEU A 217 -20.95 -33.45 2.94
C LEU A 217 -22.11 -33.73 1.99
N SER A 218 -23.33 -33.30 2.35
CA SER A 218 -24.50 -33.38 1.48
C SER A 218 -24.25 -32.67 0.15
N ALA A 219 -23.70 -31.45 0.17
CA ALA A 219 -23.34 -30.71 -1.05
C ALA A 219 -22.34 -31.47 -1.94
N LEU A 220 -21.30 -32.06 -1.35
CA LEU A 220 -20.30 -32.83 -2.11
C LEU A 220 -20.93 -34.07 -2.76
N ILE A 221 -21.88 -34.73 -2.10
CA ILE A 221 -22.61 -35.88 -2.66
C ILE A 221 -23.56 -35.41 -3.77
N ILE A 222 -24.26 -34.28 -3.58
CA ILE A 222 -25.11 -33.64 -4.60
C ILE A 222 -24.32 -33.36 -5.88
N GLU A 223 -23.12 -32.80 -5.76
CA GLU A 223 -22.23 -32.51 -6.90
C GLU A 223 -21.76 -33.76 -7.67
N GLU A 224 -21.89 -34.95 -7.09
CA GLU A 224 -21.65 -36.23 -7.76
C GLU A 224 -22.91 -36.86 -8.36
N ALA A 225 -24.10 -36.44 -7.92
CA ALA A 225 -25.38 -36.97 -8.37
C ALA A 225 -25.89 -36.30 -9.67
N PHE A 226 -25.37 -35.12 -10.03
CA PHE A 226 -25.76 -34.32 -11.20
C PHE A 226 -24.68 -34.23 -12.30
N GLU A 227 -25.08 -34.05 -13.57
CA GLU A 227 -24.16 -33.85 -14.70
C GLU A 227 -23.68 -32.39 -14.85
N ALA A 228 -22.53 -32.18 -15.51
CA ALA A 228 -21.68 -31.00 -15.37
C ALA A 228 -22.10 -29.73 -16.16
N ASP A 229 -23.40 -29.42 -16.30
CA ASP A 229 -23.83 -28.12 -16.81
C ASP A 229 -24.23 -27.18 -15.68
N ARG A 230 -23.27 -26.33 -15.28
CA ARG A 230 -23.17 -25.70 -13.96
C ARG A 230 -23.98 -24.40 -13.80
N THR A 231 -24.94 -24.09 -14.68
CA THR A 231 -25.57 -22.77 -14.68
C THR A 231 -27.09 -22.75 -14.45
N ALA A 232 -27.82 -23.84 -14.71
CA ALA A 232 -29.25 -23.91 -14.42
C ALA A 232 -29.64 -25.32 -13.95
N MET A 233 -29.77 -25.49 -12.62
CA MET A 233 -30.34 -26.71 -12.02
C MET A 233 -31.85 -26.90 -12.31
N GLU A 234 -32.46 -26.02 -13.11
CA GLU A 234 -33.89 -26.04 -13.42
C GLU A 234 -34.29 -27.22 -14.33
N GLU A 235 -33.31 -27.86 -14.98
CA GLU A 235 -33.48 -29.05 -15.85
C GLU A 235 -32.40 -30.13 -15.59
N CYS A 236 -32.12 -30.46 -14.32
CA CYS A 236 -31.15 -31.50 -14.03
C CYS A 236 -31.76 -32.93 -14.12
N GLU A 237 -31.32 -33.72 -15.10
CA GLU A 237 -31.56 -35.17 -15.09
C GLU A 237 -30.85 -35.83 -13.90
N ILE A 238 -31.59 -36.61 -13.11
CA ILE A 238 -31.05 -37.36 -11.97
C ILE A 238 -30.28 -38.57 -12.51
N LYS A 239 -28.94 -38.54 -12.43
CA LYS A 239 -28.09 -39.62 -12.96
C LYS A 239 -27.90 -40.77 -11.96
N ASP A 240 -27.83 -40.47 -10.67
CA ASP A 240 -27.63 -41.45 -9.61
C ASP A 240 -28.57 -41.20 -8.44
N ARG A 241 -29.71 -41.91 -8.45
CA ARG A 241 -30.72 -41.81 -7.39
C ARG A 241 -30.19 -42.23 -6.03
N ALA A 242 -29.33 -43.24 -5.97
CA ALA A 242 -28.78 -43.74 -4.71
C ALA A 242 -27.90 -42.68 -4.03
N LYS A 243 -27.09 -41.95 -4.81
CA LYS A 243 -26.32 -40.80 -4.29
C LYS A 243 -27.22 -39.67 -3.84
N LEU A 244 -28.29 -39.38 -4.57
CA LEU A 244 -29.23 -38.32 -4.18
C LEU A 244 -29.94 -38.66 -2.85
N ASP A 245 -30.30 -39.93 -2.65
CA ASP A 245 -30.85 -40.41 -1.37
C ASP A 245 -29.81 -40.39 -0.24
N ALA A 246 -28.54 -40.70 -0.53
CA ALA A 246 -27.45 -40.54 0.44
C ALA A 246 -27.24 -39.07 0.84
N ALA A 247 -27.30 -38.15 -0.12
CA ALA A 247 -27.22 -36.71 0.14
C ALA A 247 -28.41 -36.21 0.99
N LYS A 248 -29.62 -36.74 0.73
CA LYS A 248 -30.82 -36.45 1.51
C LYS A 248 -30.65 -36.91 2.96
N ALA A 249 -30.17 -38.13 3.17
CA ALA A 249 -29.94 -38.67 4.50
C ALA A 249 -28.95 -37.78 5.29
N GLU A 250 -27.87 -37.35 4.65
CA GLU A 250 -26.88 -36.45 5.24
C GLU A 250 -27.46 -35.05 5.54
N TYR A 251 -28.26 -34.49 4.63
CA TYR A 251 -28.95 -33.22 4.84
C TYR A 251 -29.88 -33.28 6.06
N LEU A 252 -30.65 -34.37 6.21
CA LEU A 252 -31.54 -34.58 7.36
C LEU A 252 -30.78 -34.72 8.69
N LEU A 253 -29.54 -35.20 8.68
CA LEU A 253 -28.67 -35.16 9.87
C LEU A 253 -28.31 -33.72 10.22
N GLY A 254 -27.90 -32.93 9.21
CA GLY A 254 -27.58 -31.51 9.40
C GLY A 254 -28.75 -30.67 9.95
N LEU A 255 -29.99 -30.98 9.58
CA LEU A 255 -31.18 -30.31 10.14
C LEU A 255 -31.39 -30.57 11.64
N LYS A 256 -30.85 -31.66 12.19
CA LYS A 256 -31.00 -32.03 13.61
C LYS A 256 -29.90 -31.46 14.50
N CYS A 257 -28.82 -30.96 13.90
CA CYS A 257 -27.70 -30.39 14.64
C CYS A 257 -28.12 -29.08 15.37
N PRO A 258 -27.67 -28.88 16.62
CA PRO A 258 -28.10 -27.76 17.46
C PRO A 258 -27.57 -26.39 17.03
N TYR A 259 -26.48 -26.31 16.27
CA TYR A 259 -25.95 -25.04 15.78
C TYR A 259 -25.30 -25.18 14.40
N TYR A 260 -25.11 -24.05 13.72
CA TYR A 260 -24.34 -23.94 12.49
C TYR A 260 -23.26 -22.87 12.67
N ARG A 261 -21.97 -23.16 12.42
CA ARG A 261 -20.90 -22.15 12.60
C ARG A 261 -19.77 -22.28 11.58
N LEU A 262 -19.49 -21.18 10.87
CA LEU A 262 -18.43 -21.06 9.84
C LEU A 262 -17.07 -20.61 10.38
N TYR A 263 -17.04 -20.08 11.61
CA TYR A 263 -15.85 -19.54 12.28
C TYR A 263 -15.12 -18.43 11.49
N ILE A 264 -15.85 -17.62 10.72
CA ILE A 264 -15.26 -16.58 9.85
C ILE A 264 -14.55 -15.49 10.66
N PRO A 265 -15.17 -14.86 11.68
CA PRO A 265 -14.50 -13.84 12.47
C PRO A 265 -13.23 -14.36 13.17
N GLU A 266 -13.27 -15.58 13.72
CA GLU A 266 -12.17 -16.19 14.46
C GLU A 266 -11.01 -16.57 13.53
N ARG A 267 -11.32 -17.18 12.38
CA ARG A 267 -10.31 -17.48 11.35
C ARG A 267 -9.67 -16.20 10.84
N GLY A 268 -10.47 -15.17 10.53
CA GLY A 268 -9.99 -13.87 10.08
C GLY A 268 -9.17 -13.14 11.15
N GLN A 269 -9.52 -13.25 12.43
CA GLN A 269 -8.73 -12.70 13.52
C GLN A 269 -7.37 -13.39 13.63
N ARG A 270 -7.33 -14.73 13.56
CA ARG A 270 -6.06 -15.50 13.61
C ARG A 270 -5.16 -15.19 12.43
N ALA A 271 -5.68 -15.13 11.22
CA ALA A 271 -4.92 -14.72 10.02
C ALA A 271 -4.31 -13.32 10.18
N ARG A 272 -5.11 -12.34 10.63
CA ARG A 272 -4.65 -10.96 10.84
C ARG A 272 -3.64 -10.80 11.98
N SER A 273 -3.80 -11.56 13.07
CA SER A 273 -2.98 -11.45 14.28
C SER A 273 -1.48 -11.73 14.05
N GLN A 274 -1.15 -12.36 12.92
CA GLN A 274 0.22 -12.65 12.51
C GLN A 274 0.98 -11.41 12.07
N TYR A 275 0.26 -10.41 11.58
CA TYR A 275 0.82 -9.16 11.13
C TYR A 275 0.70 -8.15 12.25
N ALA A 276 1.72 -8.07 13.11
CA ALA A 276 1.77 -7.09 14.18
C ALA A 276 2.21 -5.72 13.65
N GLY A 277 1.59 -4.66 14.16
CA GLY A 277 2.01 -3.28 13.94
C GLY A 277 0.96 -2.41 13.25
N ASN A 278 1.11 -1.10 13.47
CA ASN A 278 0.21 -0.09 12.92
C ASN A 278 0.72 0.51 11.60
N ALA A 279 1.89 0.06 11.12
CA ALA A 279 2.44 0.52 9.85
C ALA A 279 1.49 0.21 8.69
N PHE A 280 1.40 1.12 7.73
CA PHE A 280 0.51 1.01 6.57
C PHE A 280 0.59 -0.36 5.86
N HIS A 281 1.79 -0.88 5.57
CA HIS A 281 1.92 -2.19 4.92
C HIS A 281 1.35 -3.34 5.76
N ALA A 282 1.53 -3.29 7.09
CA ALA A 282 1.02 -4.32 8.00
C ALA A 282 -0.51 -4.25 8.08
N ARG A 283 -1.07 -3.03 8.18
CA ARG A 283 -2.53 -2.80 8.17
C ARG A 283 -3.16 -3.19 6.83
N MET A 284 -2.47 -2.93 5.73
CA MET A 284 -2.88 -3.38 4.40
C MET A 284 -2.85 -4.91 4.29
N GLN A 285 -1.78 -5.56 4.77
CA GLN A 285 -1.71 -7.01 4.79
C GLN A 285 -2.85 -7.63 5.62
N GLN A 286 -3.09 -7.10 6.83
CA GLN A 286 -4.22 -7.52 7.66
C GLN A 286 -5.55 -7.41 6.90
N LYS A 287 -5.79 -6.30 6.20
CA LYS A 287 -7.02 -6.12 5.42
C LYS A 287 -7.12 -7.10 4.27
N VAL A 288 -6.02 -7.33 3.54
CA VAL A 288 -5.98 -8.30 2.44
C VAL A 288 -6.24 -9.73 2.93
N GLU A 289 -5.66 -10.16 4.05
CA GLU A 289 -5.98 -11.48 4.62
C GLU A 289 -7.46 -11.60 5.02
N ALA A 290 -8.06 -10.50 5.48
CA ALA A 290 -9.47 -10.45 5.82
C ALA A 290 -10.36 -10.64 4.56
N LEU A 291 -10.00 -9.98 3.46
CA LEU A 291 -10.72 -10.05 2.18
C LEU A 291 -10.52 -11.38 1.44
N MET A 292 -9.35 -11.99 1.57
CA MET A 292 -8.98 -13.23 0.86
C MET A 292 -9.29 -14.49 1.67
N LEU A 293 -9.95 -14.36 2.83
CA LEU A 293 -10.31 -15.49 3.67
C LEU A 293 -11.24 -16.45 2.90
N PRO A 294 -10.89 -17.74 2.78
CA PRO A 294 -11.69 -18.66 1.97
C PRO A 294 -12.99 -19.06 2.67
N ILE A 295 -14.10 -18.94 1.93
CA ILE A 295 -15.46 -19.30 2.37
C ILE A 295 -16.11 -20.30 1.37
N PRO A 296 -15.57 -21.53 1.24
CA PRO A 296 -16.02 -22.51 0.25
C PRO A 296 -17.44 -23.06 0.51
N ALA A 297 -18.03 -22.74 1.66
CA ALA A 297 -19.39 -23.11 2.01
C ALA A 297 -20.44 -22.30 1.21
N LEU A 298 -20.18 -21.03 0.88
CA LEU A 298 -21.16 -20.15 0.22
C LEU A 298 -21.73 -20.70 -1.10
N PRO A 299 -20.91 -21.12 -2.09
CA PRO A 299 -21.46 -21.68 -3.33
C PRO A 299 -22.24 -22.98 -3.09
N ARG A 300 -21.84 -23.79 -2.10
CA ARG A 300 -22.44 -25.08 -1.78
C ARG A 300 -23.75 -24.97 -1.01
N GLN A 301 -23.92 -23.92 -0.21
CA GLN A 301 -25.17 -23.63 0.50
C GLN A 301 -26.36 -23.51 -0.47
N ARG A 302 -26.14 -22.89 -1.62
CA ARG A 302 -27.14 -22.75 -2.69
C ARG A 302 -27.50 -24.10 -3.32
N SER A 303 -26.51 -24.96 -3.56
CA SER A 303 -26.73 -26.31 -4.11
C SER A 303 -27.58 -27.17 -3.15
N VAL A 304 -27.27 -27.14 -1.86
CA VAL A 304 -28.06 -27.84 -0.83
C VAL A 304 -29.49 -27.32 -0.79
N ALA A 305 -29.69 -26.00 -0.80
CA ALA A 305 -31.02 -25.42 -0.77
C ALA A 305 -31.87 -25.81 -1.97
N ARG A 306 -31.28 -25.82 -3.17
CA ARG A 306 -31.96 -26.26 -4.39
C ARG A 306 -32.34 -27.74 -4.30
N ALA A 307 -31.40 -28.61 -3.91
CA ALA A 307 -31.65 -30.04 -3.75
C ALA A 307 -32.71 -30.35 -2.68
N ALA A 308 -32.72 -29.60 -1.58
CA ALA A 308 -33.67 -29.77 -0.47
C ALA A 308 -35.13 -29.68 -0.92
N ILE A 309 -35.43 -28.83 -1.91
CA ILE A 309 -36.78 -28.62 -2.44
C ILE A 309 -37.21 -29.73 -3.41
N TYR A 310 -36.26 -30.42 -4.05
CA TYR A 310 -36.54 -31.58 -4.90
C TYR A 310 -36.82 -32.85 -4.08
N TYR A 311 -36.30 -32.98 -2.85
CA TYR A 311 -36.52 -34.20 -2.06
C TYR A 311 -38.00 -34.53 -1.78
N PRO A 312 -38.87 -33.56 -1.43
CA PRO A 312 -40.31 -33.80 -1.35
C PRO A 312 -40.95 -34.24 -2.68
N GLU A 313 -40.53 -33.66 -3.82
CA GLU A 313 -41.04 -34.04 -5.15
C GLU A 313 -40.80 -35.53 -5.41
N LEU A 314 -39.57 -35.98 -5.12
CA LEU A 314 -39.16 -37.36 -5.27
C LEU A 314 -39.93 -38.33 -4.36
N LEU A 315 -40.22 -37.91 -3.12
CA LEU A 315 -41.01 -38.71 -2.18
C LEU A 315 -42.47 -38.82 -2.64
N ILE A 316 -43.04 -37.77 -3.24
CA ILE A 316 -44.39 -37.80 -3.81
C ILE A 316 -44.44 -38.76 -5.00
N GLU A 317 -43.45 -38.70 -5.90
CA GLU A 317 -43.33 -39.60 -7.06
C GLU A 317 -43.16 -41.07 -6.66
N ASP A 318 -42.40 -41.34 -5.59
CA ASP A 318 -42.24 -42.67 -5.00
C ASP A 318 -43.50 -43.18 -4.27
N GLY A 319 -44.59 -42.40 -4.22
CA GLY A 319 -45.83 -42.77 -3.53
C GLY A 319 -45.74 -42.65 -2.00
N ARG A 320 -44.87 -41.78 -1.47
CA ARG A 320 -44.63 -41.54 -0.04
C ARG A 320 -45.00 -40.10 0.38
N PRO A 321 -46.25 -39.65 0.19
CA PRO A 321 -46.67 -38.26 0.42
C PRO A 321 -46.59 -37.83 1.89
N GLU A 322 -46.76 -38.73 2.85
CA GLU A 322 -46.65 -38.42 4.29
C GLU A 322 -45.22 -38.02 4.68
N GLU A 323 -44.23 -38.71 4.12
CA GLU A 323 -42.82 -38.37 4.33
C GLU A 323 -42.43 -37.09 3.60
N ALA A 324 -43.02 -36.84 2.41
CA ALA A 324 -42.87 -35.59 1.71
C ALA A 324 -43.41 -34.42 2.54
N GLU A 325 -44.61 -34.57 3.14
CA GLU A 325 -45.17 -33.54 4.03
C GLU A 325 -44.26 -33.31 5.26
N ALA A 326 -43.81 -34.37 5.92
CA ALA A 326 -42.94 -34.25 7.09
C ALA A 326 -41.62 -33.50 6.78
N LEU A 327 -41.13 -33.61 5.56
CA LEU A 327 -39.97 -32.86 5.07
C LEU A 327 -40.32 -31.41 4.70
N LEU A 328 -41.46 -31.19 4.04
CA LEU A 328 -41.96 -29.85 3.72
C LEU A 328 -42.19 -29.02 4.99
N ASP A 329 -42.65 -29.64 6.07
CA ASP A 329 -42.85 -28.99 7.38
C ASP A 329 -41.55 -28.50 8.04
N GLN A 330 -40.37 -28.86 7.49
CA GLN A 330 -39.06 -28.47 7.99
C GLN A 330 -38.34 -27.45 7.10
N TRP A 331 -39.02 -26.89 6.09
CA TRP A 331 -38.44 -25.98 5.10
C TRP A 331 -37.67 -24.79 5.71
N TYR A 332 -38.06 -24.35 6.91
CA TYR A 332 -37.51 -23.19 7.60
C TYR A 332 -36.22 -23.48 8.39
N VAL A 333 -35.92 -24.76 8.69
CA VAL A 333 -34.80 -25.13 9.58
C VAL A 333 -33.45 -24.76 8.97
N TYR A 334 -33.23 -25.12 7.71
CA TYR A 334 -31.97 -24.81 7.02
C TYR A 334 -31.71 -23.30 6.85
N PRO A 335 -32.64 -22.48 6.32
CA PRO A 335 -32.41 -21.03 6.26
C PRO A 335 -32.20 -20.39 7.64
N ALA A 336 -32.85 -20.90 8.70
CA ALA A 336 -32.62 -20.42 10.07
C ALA A 336 -31.20 -20.71 10.55
N GLN A 337 -30.69 -21.93 10.34
CA GLN A 337 -29.30 -22.31 10.64
C GLN A 337 -28.29 -21.41 9.90
N LEU A 338 -28.56 -21.09 8.63
CA LEU A 338 -27.68 -20.19 7.86
C LEU A 338 -27.68 -18.76 8.40
N LEU A 339 -28.82 -18.25 8.89
CA LEU A 339 -28.92 -16.91 9.51
C LEU A 339 -28.21 -16.84 10.86
N GLU A 340 -28.20 -17.92 11.64
CA GLU A 340 -27.59 -17.96 12.97
C GLU A 340 -26.07 -17.67 12.95
N SER A 341 -25.40 -18.07 11.87
CA SER A 341 -23.96 -17.84 11.67
C SER A 341 -23.61 -16.73 10.66
N GLY A 342 -24.62 -16.18 10.00
CA GLY A 342 -24.45 -15.29 8.88
C GLY A 342 -24.06 -13.88 9.33
N ASP A 343 -22.76 -13.63 9.49
CA ASP A 343 -22.23 -12.29 9.76
C ASP A 343 -21.89 -11.51 8.48
N LEU A 344 -22.23 -12.08 7.31
CA LEU A 344 -21.89 -11.52 6.00
C LEU A 344 -23.13 -11.16 5.21
N LEU A 345 -23.07 -10.04 4.48
CA LEU A 345 -24.13 -9.66 3.53
C LEU A 345 -24.39 -10.77 2.49
N ILE A 346 -23.33 -11.42 1.99
CA ILE A 346 -23.48 -12.51 1.02
C ILE A 346 -24.25 -13.70 1.59
N SER A 347 -24.12 -13.98 2.89
CA SER A 347 -24.91 -15.02 3.58
C SER A 347 -26.40 -14.63 3.61
N MET A 348 -26.72 -13.37 3.90
CA MET A 348 -28.11 -12.89 3.87
C MET A 348 -28.72 -12.97 2.46
N LEU A 349 -27.94 -12.62 1.44
CA LEU A 349 -28.37 -12.76 0.04
C LEU A 349 -28.62 -14.21 -0.36
N ILE A 350 -27.83 -15.16 0.16
CA ILE A 350 -28.08 -16.59 -0.03
C ILE A 350 -29.40 -16.97 0.63
N VAL A 351 -29.62 -16.62 1.90
CA VAL A 351 -30.88 -16.95 2.60
C VAL A 351 -32.09 -16.37 1.88
N ASP A 352 -32.07 -15.10 1.48
CA ASP A 352 -33.17 -14.52 0.70
C ASP A 352 -33.43 -15.27 -0.62
N THR A 353 -32.38 -15.76 -1.27
CA THR A 353 -32.51 -16.60 -2.48
C THR A 353 -33.20 -17.93 -2.17
N ILE A 354 -32.89 -18.55 -1.02
CA ILE A 354 -33.53 -19.79 -0.56
C ILE A 354 -35.00 -19.55 -0.26
N LEU A 355 -35.32 -18.44 0.41
CA LEU A 355 -36.70 -18.06 0.71
C LEU A 355 -37.49 -17.76 -0.56
N GLU A 356 -36.89 -17.13 -1.57
CA GLU A 356 -37.52 -16.94 -2.88
C GLU A 356 -37.92 -18.26 -3.53
N LEU A 357 -37.01 -19.24 -3.48
CA LEU A 357 -37.24 -20.55 -4.07
C LEU A 357 -38.37 -21.27 -3.32
N ASN A 358 -38.36 -21.24 -1.99
CA ASN A 358 -39.44 -21.79 -1.16
C ASN A 358 -40.79 -21.10 -1.40
N GLN A 359 -40.81 -19.77 -1.51
CA GLN A 359 -42.02 -19.00 -1.82
C GLN A 359 -42.67 -19.45 -3.13
N LYS A 360 -41.86 -19.77 -4.16
CA LYS A 360 -42.35 -20.24 -5.46
C LYS A 360 -42.81 -21.70 -5.43
N LYS A 361 -42.05 -22.58 -4.75
CA LYS A 361 -42.22 -24.03 -4.85
C LYS A 361 -43.15 -24.64 -3.80
N LEU A 362 -43.17 -24.13 -2.57
CA LEU A 362 -44.00 -24.71 -1.51
C LEU A 362 -45.50 -24.78 -1.85
N PRO A 363 -46.14 -23.78 -2.49
CA PRO A 363 -47.55 -23.89 -2.89
C PRO A 363 -47.86 -25.10 -3.77
N GLU A 364 -46.99 -25.36 -4.76
CA GLU A 364 -47.11 -26.50 -5.67
C GLU A 364 -46.96 -27.83 -4.92
N LEU A 365 -45.93 -27.94 -4.07
CA LEU A 365 -45.62 -29.17 -3.33
C LEU A 365 -46.67 -29.50 -2.29
N TYR A 366 -47.16 -28.50 -1.55
CA TYR A 366 -48.25 -28.71 -0.59
C TYR A 366 -49.57 -29.07 -1.30
N ALA A 367 -49.83 -28.55 -2.50
CA ALA A 367 -51.00 -28.97 -3.28
C ALA A 367 -50.91 -30.45 -3.70
N ARG A 368 -49.72 -30.92 -4.09
CA ARG A 368 -49.48 -32.33 -4.45
C ARG A 368 -49.65 -33.31 -3.28
N VAL A 369 -49.47 -32.86 -2.03
CA VAL A 369 -49.78 -33.66 -0.82
C VAL A 369 -51.17 -33.35 -0.23
N GLY A 370 -52.03 -32.65 -0.97
CA GLY A 370 -53.43 -32.41 -0.58
C GLY A 370 -53.67 -31.26 0.40
N LYS A 371 -52.70 -30.36 0.61
CA LYS A 371 -52.79 -29.21 1.54
C LYS A 371 -52.52 -27.84 0.86
N PRO A 372 -53.21 -27.48 -0.25
CA PRO A 372 -52.91 -26.27 -1.03
C PRO A 372 -53.04 -24.95 -0.24
N GLU A 373 -53.96 -24.88 0.72
CA GLU A 373 -54.14 -23.69 1.57
C GLU A 373 -52.93 -23.44 2.48
N LYS A 374 -52.32 -24.52 3.01
CA LYS A 374 -51.11 -24.45 3.84
C LYS A 374 -49.95 -23.84 3.05
N GLY A 375 -49.73 -24.33 1.83
CA GLY A 375 -48.69 -23.80 0.94
C GLY A 375 -48.88 -22.32 0.59
N THR A 376 -50.12 -21.90 0.27
CA THR A 376 -50.44 -20.50 -0.04
C THR A 376 -50.19 -19.58 1.16
N ARG A 377 -50.62 -19.97 2.36
CA ARG A 377 -50.44 -19.18 3.59
C ARG A 377 -48.97 -19.05 3.96
N ILE A 378 -48.20 -20.14 3.87
CA ILE A 378 -46.76 -20.12 4.12
C ILE A 378 -46.04 -19.22 3.11
N ALA A 379 -46.36 -19.33 1.82
CA ALA A 379 -45.74 -18.49 0.78
C ALA A 379 -46.03 -17.00 0.97
N ALA A 380 -47.25 -16.63 1.39
CA ALA A 380 -47.57 -15.26 1.75
C ALA A 380 -46.70 -14.76 2.91
N LYS A 381 -46.47 -15.61 3.92
CA LYS A 381 -45.66 -15.24 5.08
C LYS A 381 -44.16 -15.17 4.78
N ILE A 382 -43.66 -16.01 3.88
CA ILE A 382 -42.31 -15.89 3.32
C ILE A 382 -42.17 -14.57 2.56
N ALA A 383 -43.18 -14.17 1.77
CA ALA A 383 -43.14 -12.89 1.06
C ALA A 383 -43.01 -11.69 2.01
N GLU A 384 -43.73 -11.71 3.13
CA GLU A 384 -43.59 -10.72 4.20
C GLU A 384 -42.19 -10.73 4.82
N ALA A 385 -41.63 -11.89 5.12
CA ALA A 385 -40.28 -12.03 5.68
C ALA A 385 -39.19 -11.45 4.77
N ARG A 386 -39.40 -11.51 3.44
CA ARG A 386 -38.48 -10.99 2.43
C ARG A 386 -38.64 -9.50 2.14
N ALA A 387 -39.68 -8.84 2.67
CA ALA A 387 -40.04 -7.48 2.29
C ALA A 387 -38.91 -6.46 2.53
N SER A 388 -38.22 -6.52 3.68
CA SER A 388 -37.09 -5.62 3.99
C SER A 388 -35.93 -5.80 3.00
N MET A 389 -35.59 -7.05 2.66
CA MET A 389 -34.53 -7.36 1.69
C MET A 389 -34.91 -6.89 0.28
N ALA A 390 -36.17 -7.07 -0.12
CA ALA A 390 -36.68 -6.60 -1.41
C ALA A 390 -36.67 -5.06 -1.51
N ALA A 391 -37.08 -4.37 -0.44
CA ALA A 391 -37.05 -2.91 -0.36
C ALA A 391 -35.60 -2.39 -0.46
N TRP A 392 -34.68 -2.99 0.29
CA TRP A 392 -33.26 -2.67 0.21
C TRP A 392 -32.70 -2.90 -1.20
N LYS A 393 -32.98 -4.05 -1.84
CA LYS A 393 -32.56 -4.34 -3.22
C LYS A 393 -33.11 -3.33 -4.24
N ALA A 394 -34.35 -2.88 -4.06
CA ALA A 394 -34.98 -1.91 -4.97
C ALA A 394 -34.32 -0.53 -4.88
N GLN A 395 -33.95 -0.09 -3.67
CA GLN A 395 -33.29 1.20 -3.43
C GLN A 395 -31.79 1.16 -3.69
N ARG A 396 -31.20 -0.05 -3.72
CA ARG A 396 -29.76 -0.27 -3.79
C ARG A 396 -29.10 0.39 -4.98
N LYS A 397 -29.65 0.28 -6.20
CA LYS A 397 -28.97 0.78 -7.40
C LYS A 397 -28.73 2.29 -7.30
N GLU A 398 -29.76 3.06 -6.99
CA GLU A 398 -29.65 4.52 -6.85
C GLU A 398 -28.79 4.93 -5.64
N ALA A 399 -28.80 4.14 -4.58
CA ALA A 399 -27.94 4.37 -3.43
C ALA A 399 -26.47 4.04 -3.72
N ASP A 400 -26.20 2.98 -4.48
CA ASP A 400 -24.86 2.57 -4.96
C ASP A 400 -24.29 3.64 -5.91
N ASP A 401 -25.09 4.12 -6.87
CA ASP A 401 -24.69 5.17 -7.81
C ASP A 401 -24.32 6.47 -7.06
N ARG A 402 -25.14 6.89 -6.08
CA ARG A 402 -24.85 8.07 -5.24
C ARG A 402 -23.61 7.86 -4.36
N ALA A 403 -23.47 6.69 -3.74
CA ALA A 403 -22.32 6.39 -2.90
C ALA A 403 -21.03 6.39 -3.72
N GLN A 404 -21.07 5.88 -4.96
CA GLN A 404 -19.94 5.92 -5.89
C GLN A 404 -19.58 7.36 -6.27
N GLU A 405 -20.55 8.21 -6.63
CA GLU A 405 -20.31 9.63 -6.92
C GLU A 405 -19.70 10.36 -5.71
N GLU A 406 -20.20 10.12 -4.50
CA GLU A 406 -19.64 10.70 -3.27
C GLU A 406 -18.22 10.19 -2.98
N ALA A 407 -17.96 8.90 -3.20
CA ALA A 407 -16.63 8.30 -3.05
C ALA A 407 -15.61 8.87 -4.05
N GLU A 408 -15.99 9.03 -5.32
CA GLU A 408 -15.13 9.63 -6.34
C GLU A 408 -14.85 11.12 -6.06
N ARG A 409 -15.85 11.83 -5.54
CA ARG A 409 -15.76 13.26 -5.28
C ARG A 409 -15.04 13.60 -3.98
N TYR A 410 -15.24 12.84 -2.91
CA TYR A 410 -14.76 13.19 -1.57
C TYR A 410 -13.87 12.13 -0.91
N GLY A 411 -13.85 10.91 -1.45
CA GLY A 411 -13.07 9.79 -0.94
C GLY A 411 -11.75 9.58 -1.66
N GLY A 412 -11.21 8.37 -1.50
CA GLY A 412 -9.91 7.95 -1.98
C GLY A 412 -9.98 6.61 -2.71
N ILE A 413 -8.81 5.97 -2.88
CA ILE A 413 -8.70 4.70 -3.60
C ILE A 413 -9.30 3.51 -2.84
N PHE A 414 -9.56 3.64 -1.54
CA PHE A 414 -10.13 2.57 -0.73
C PHE A 414 -11.65 2.65 -0.64
N SER A 415 -12.23 3.85 -0.63
CA SER A 415 -13.68 4.06 -0.62
C SER A 415 -14.36 3.54 -1.87
N SER A 416 -13.68 3.60 -3.03
CA SER A 416 -14.18 2.98 -4.26
C SER A 416 -14.18 1.44 -4.22
N GLY A 417 -13.39 0.84 -3.31
CA GLY A 417 -13.40 -0.60 -3.04
C GLY A 417 -14.35 -1.01 -1.90
N LEU A 418 -14.79 -0.06 -1.07
CA LEU A 418 -15.83 -0.21 -0.05
C LEU A 418 -17.20 -0.02 -0.69
N LEU A 419 -17.61 -0.94 -1.55
CA LEU A 419 -19.01 -1.02 -1.95
C LEU A 419 -19.79 -1.64 -0.79
N VAL A 420 -20.06 -0.83 0.24
CA VAL A 420 -21.13 -1.10 1.20
C VAL A 420 -22.42 -0.94 0.43
N PRO A 421 -23.09 -2.02 0.02
CA PRO A 421 -24.13 -1.85 -0.97
C PRO A 421 -25.32 -1.14 -0.33
N GLY A 422 -25.72 -0.02 -0.92
CA GLY A 422 -26.85 0.78 -0.52
C GLY A 422 -26.60 1.82 0.57
N ILE A 423 -25.35 2.16 0.94
CA ILE A 423 -25.05 3.21 1.92
C ILE A 423 -24.19 4.32 1.32
N SER A 424 -24.71 5.55 1.31
CA SER A 424 -23.90 6.75 1.05
C SER A 424 -23.17 7.19 2.33
N LEU A 425 -21.85 7.34 2.25
CA LEU A 425 -21.01 7.78 3.37
C LEU A 425 -20.72 9.28 3.24
N THR A 426 -20.95 10.03 4.31
CA THR A 426 -20.70 11.48 4.29
C THR A 426 -19.23 11.81 4.00
N ALA A 427 -18.98 13.01 3.46
CA ALA A 427 -17.62 13.48 3.14
C ALA A 427 -16.64 13.43 4.34
N GLU A 428 -17.13 13.55 5.59
CA GLU A 428 -16.28 13.44 6.79
C GLU A 428 -15.89 11.98 7.08
N TYR A 429 -16.77 11.00 6.79
CA TYR A 429 -16.42 9.58 6.86
C TYR A 429 -15.35 9.20 5.83
N LEU A 430 -15.38 9.83 4.65
CA LEU A 430 -14.45 9.60 3.54
C LEU A 430 -13.13 10.37 3.67
N ARG A 431 -13.04 11.33 4.61
CA ARG A 431 -11.89 12.22 4.77
C ARG A 431 -10.59 11.48 5.04
N SER A 432 -10.62 10.48 5.92
CA SER A 432 -9.41 9.72 6.27
C SER A 432 -8.85 9.00 5.04
N ASP A 433 -9.71 8.36 4.25
CA ASP A 433 -9.32 7.71 3.00
C ASP A 433 -8.75 8.69 1.97
N ARG A 434 -9.41 9.84 1.78
CA ARG A 434 -8.90 10.90 0.90
C ARG A 434 -7.48 11.31 1.28
N ILE A 435 -7.22 11.59 2.56
CA ILE A 435 -5.89 12.00 3.03
C ILE A 435 -4.89 10.86 2.84
N MET A 436 -5.23 9.62 3.22
CA MET A 436 -4.36 8.45 3.02
C MET A 436 -3.98 8.29 1.54
N THR A 437 -4.95 8.46 0.64
CA THR A 437 -4.74 8.39 -0.81
C THR A 437 -3.73 9.42 -1.28
N TYR A 438 -3.87 10.69 -0.89
CA TYR A 438 -2.87 11.71 -1.20
C TYR A 438 -1.49 11.38 -0.62
N CYS A 439 -1.39 10.90 0.63
CA CYS A 439 -0.10 10.52 1.20
C CYS A 439 0.57 9.36 0.45
N ILE A 440 -0.22 8.37 -0.02
CA ILE A 440 0.28 7.26 -0.83
C ILE A 440 0.79 7.79 -2.18
N LEU A 441 -0.01 8.61 -2.86
CA LEU A 441 0.36 9.19 -4.14
C LEU A 441 1.59 10.11 -4.02
N ASP A 442 1.66 10.95 -3.00
CA ASP A 442 2.82 11.80 -2.73
C ASP A 442 4.08 10.98 -2.46
N SER A 443 3.96 9.83 -1.78
CA SER A 443 5.08 8.91 -1.57
C SER A 443 5.57 8.27 -2.88
N LEU A 444 4.66 7.99 -3.83
CA LEU A 444 5.01 7.54 -5.18
C LEU A 444 5.67 8.65 -6.01
N VAL A 445 5.17 9.89 -5.91
CA VAL A 445 5.80 11.06 -6.55
C VAL A 445 7.20 11.31 -5.96
N LEU A 446 7.37 11.10 -4.65
CA LEU A 446 8.66 11.21 -3.98
C LEU A 446 9.65 10.12 -4.43
N LEU A 447 9.16 8.93 -4.79
CA LEU A 447 9.97 7.92 -5.47
C LEU A 447 10.44 8.41 -6.84
N CYS A 448 9.56 9.02 -7.65
CA CYS A 448 9.95 9.62 -8.93
C CYS A 448 11.00 10.73 -8.76
N PHE A 449 10.83 11.60 -7.75
CA PHE A 449 11.82 12.62 -7.38
C PHE A 449 13.17 11.98 -7.01
N THR A 450 13.15 10.92 -6.20
CA THR A 450 14.37 10.20 -5.80
C THR A 450 15.08 9.61 -7.01
N VAL A 451 14.35 8.94 -7.90
CA VAL A 451 14.90 8.38 -9.16
C VAL A 451 15.51 9.47 -10.02
N LEU A 452 14.84 10.61 -10.19
CA LEU A 452 15.40 11.73 -10.96
C LEU A 452 16.71 12.24 -10.35
N VAL A 453 16.76 12.45 -9.03
CA VAL A 453 17.99 12.91 -8.36
C VAL A 453 19.10 11.87 -8.51
N LEU A 454 18.79 10.57 -8.43
CA LEU A 454 19.76 9.50 -8.71
C LEU A 454 20.29 9.55 -10.15
N CYS A 455 19.43 9.79 -11.14
CA CYS A 455 19.84 9.97 -12.53
C CYS A 455 20.76 11.19 -12.68
N VAL A 456 20.45 12.31 -12.01
CA VAL A 456 21.29 13.52 -12.02
C VAL A 456 22.66 13.26 -11.39
N VAL A 457 22.70 12.59 -10.23
CA VAL A 457 23.94 12.21 -9.55
C VAL A 457 24.75 11.22 -10.38
N GLY A 458 24.10 10.21 -10.95
CA GLY A 458 24.74 9.20 -11.81
C GLY A 458 25.32 9.81 -13.08
N PHE A 459 24.57 10.70 -13.76
CA PHE A 459 25.06 11.44 -14.92
C PHE A 459 26.26 12.33 -14.56
N GLN A 460 26.18 13.05 -13.44
CA GLN A 460 27.31 13.85 -12.94
C GLN A 460 28.54 12.98 -12.63
N ALA A 461 28.36 11.84 -11.97
CA ALA A 461 29.45 10.91 -11.68
C ALA A 461 30.08 10.33 -12.96
N LEU A 462 29.27 10.04 -13.99
CA LEU A 462 29.74 9.60 -15.30
C LEU A 462 30.58 10.68 -15.98
N CYS A 463 30.07 11.91 -16.07
CA CYS A 463 30.80 13.06 -16.59
C CYS A 463 32.12 13.29 -15.85
N TRP A 464 32.09 13.14 -14.52
CA TRP A 464 33.28 13.25 -13.69
C TRP A 464 34.33 12.19 -14.00
N GLY A 465 33.90 10.94 -14.22
CA GLY A 465 34.76 9.84 -14.62
C GLY A 465 35.40 10.05 -16.00
N ILE A 466 34.60 10.48 -16.99
CA ILE A 466 35.09 10.78 -18.34
C ILE A 466 36.11 11.91 -18.31
N GLY A 467 35.80 13.03 -17.64
CA GLY A 467 36.72 14.17 -17.53
C GLY A 467 38.05 13.80 -16.88
N ARG A 468 38.03 12.91 -15.87
CA ARG A 468 39.22 12.34 -15.24
C ARG A 468 40.08 11.54 -16.22
N VAL A 469 39.47 10.72 -17.07
CA VAL A 469 40.18 9.92 -18.09
C VAL A 469 40.77 10.82 -19.18
N CYS A 470 40.06 11.88 -19.56
CA CYS A 470 40.53 12.88 -20.53
C CYS A 470 41.62 13.82 -19.98
N GLY A 471 42.06 13.65 -18.74
CA GLY A 471 43.11 14.46 -18.11
C GLY A 471 42.65 15.81 -17.56
N GLU A 472 41.35 16.12 -17.62
CA GLU A 472 40.81 17.32 -16.98
C GLU A 472 40.80 17.17 -15.45
N LYS A 473 41.17 18.23 -14.74
CA LYS A 473 41.19 18.26 -13.27
C LYS A 473 40.03 19.11 -12.74
N GLY A 474 39.01 18.45 -12.19
CA GLY A 474 37.95 19.10 -11.45
C GLY A 474 38.42 19.49 -10.05
N HIS A 475 38.24 20.75 -9.68
CA HIS A 475 38.54 21.22 -8.33
C HIS A 475 37.30 21.19 -7.45
N PHE A 476 37.47 20.86 -6.16
CA PHE A 476 36.38 20.93 -5.19
C PHE A 476 36.32 22.35 -4.62
N LEU A 477 35.19 23.03 -4.80
CA LEU A 477 34.99 24.40 -4.29
C LEU A 477 34.44 24.34 -2.87
N TRP A 478 35.26 24.74 -1.89
CA TRP A 478 34.81 24.89 -0.52
C TRP A 478 33.95 26.15 -0.39
N LEU A 479 32.70 25.97 0.02
CA LEU A 479 31.81 27.08 0.35
C LEU A 479 32.09 27.57 1.78
N THR A 480 31.81 28.85 2.01
CA THR A 480 31.83 29.42 3.36
C THR A 480 30.65 28.88 4.18
N LYS A 481 30.75 28.92 5.52
CA LYS A 481 29.63 28.51 6.42
C LYS A 481 28.33 29.26 6.08
N ARG A 482 28.44 30.54 5.74
CA ARG A 482 27.29 31.38 5.35
C ARG A 482 26.66 30.91 4.04
N GLU A 483 27.46 30.49 3.05
CA GLU A 483 26.96 29.96 1.78
C GLU A 483 26.32 28.59 1.94
N TYR A 484 26.89 27.69 2.77
CA TYR A 484 26.22 26.43 3.13
C TYR A 484 24.89 26.67 3.83
N GLY A 485 24.83 27.61 4.78
CA GLY A 485 23.59 27.98 5.46
C GLY A 485 22.53 28.56 4.49
N LYS A 486 22.96 29.41 3.56
CA LYS A 486 22.08 29.93 2.50
C LYS A 486 21.58 28.83 1.56
N LEU A 487 22.45 27.89 1.17
CA LEU A 487 22.07 26.75 0.34
C LEU A 487 21.05 25.85 1.05
N LEU A 488 21.27 25.55 2.32
CA LEU A 488 20.33 24.76 3.12
C LEU A 488 18.98 25.46 3.25
N LEU A 489 18.97 26.76 3.59
CA LEU A 489 17.75 27.51 3.80
C LEU A 489 17.01 27.81 2.49
N TYR A 490 17.63 28.53 1.56
CA TYR A 490 16.98 29.01 0.33
C TYR A 490 16.99 27.98 -0.80
N GLY A 491 17.96 27.06 -0.82
CA GLY A 491 18.06 26.03 -1.84
C GLY A 491 17.26 24.76 -1.53
N MET A 492 17.01 24.46 -0.24
CA MET A 492 16.39 23.19 0.18
C MET A 492 15.14 23.41 1.04
N LEU A 493 15.29 23.97 2.25
CA LEU A 493 14.22 23.98 3.26
C LEU A 493 13.06 24.93 2.94
N LEU A 494 13.36 26.16 2.50
CA LEU A 494 12.32 27.14 2.16
C LEU A 494 11.45 26.68 0.97
N PRO A 495 12.03 26.24 -0.17
CA PRO A 495 11.24 25.69 -1.27
C PRO A 495 10.41 24.46 -0.86
N ALA A 496 11.00 23.53 -0.09
CA ALA A 496 10.29 22.33 0.39
C ALA A 496 9.17 22.70 1.39
N GLY A 497 9.39 23.68 2.26
CA GLY A 497 8.41 24.17 3.21
C GLY A 497 7.26 24.90 2.53
N LEU A 498 7.53 25.74 1.53
CA LEU A 498 6.50 26.38 0.72
C LEU A 498 5.68 25.35 -0.06
N TYR A 499 6.33 24.34 -0.64
CA TYR A 499 5.65 23.23 -1.28
C TYR A 499 4.74 22.48 -0.30
N TRP A 500 5.25 22.14 0.89
CA TRP A 500 4.48 21.45 1.92
C TRP A 500 3.28 22.27 2.40
N LEU A 501 3.45 23.58 2.64
CA LEU A 501 2.35 24.49 2.98
C LEU A 501 1.31 24.57 1.87
N TRP A 502 1.75 24.59 0.62
CA TRP A 502 0.83 24.57 -0.52
C TRP A 502 -0.02 23.30 -0.52
N LEU A 503 0.55 22.11 -0.25
CA LEU A 503 -0.21 20.87 -0.20
C LEU A 503 -1.29 20.87 0.91
N HIS A 504 -1.01 21.48 2.05
CA HIS A 504 -1.90 21.44 3.23
C HIS A 504 -2.91 22.60 3.29
N ALA A 505 -2.77 23.60 2.41
CA ALA A 505 -3.75 24.66 2.27
C ALA A 505 -4.85 24.21 1.28
N ASP A 506 -5.93 23.60 1.77
CA ASP A 506 -7.02 23.04 0.96
C ASP A 506 -7.52 23.97 -0.15
N LEU A 507 -7.62 25.28 0.14
CA LEU A 507 -8.04 26.31 -0.81
C LEU A 507 -7.10 26.43 -2.03
N LEU A 508 -5.80 26.20 -1.83
CA LEU A 508 -4.77 26.31 -2.85
C LEU A 508 -4.41 24.96 -3.46
N SER A 509 -4.55 23.87 -2.70
CA SER A 509 -4.15 22.53 -3.12
C SER A 509 -5.25 21.76 -3.83
N GLY A 510 -6.52 22.12 -3.61
CA GLY A 510 -7.68 21.38 -4.08
C GLY A 510 -7.87 20.03 -3.35
N ARG A 511 -7.10 19.73 -2.30
CA ARG A 511 -7.12 18.43 -1.61
C ARG A 511 -8.33 18.23 -0.68
N GLY A 512 -9.24 19.20 -0.65
CA GLY A 512 -10.58 19.05 -0.06
C GLY A 512 -11.46 18.06 -0.83
N VAL A 513 -11.13 17.74 -2.08
CA VAL A 513 -11.82 16.74 -2.92
C VAL A 513 -10.91 15.56 -3.28
N GLY A 514 -11.51 14.45 -3.69
CA GLY A 514 -10.84 13.22 -4.11
C GLY A 514 -9.83 13.46 -5.23
N TYR A 515 -8.80 12.62 -5.30
CA TYR A 515 -7.67 12.81 -6.23
C TYR A 515 -8.12 12.85 -7.69
N GLN A 516 -9.16 12.09 -8.04
CA GLN A 516 -9.69 12.00 -9.41
C GLN A 516 -10.24 13.37 -9.87
N ALA A 517 -11.02 14.03 -9.02
CA ALA A 517 -11.53 15.38 -9.26
C ALA A 517 -10.42 16.45 -9.25
N ASN A 518 -9.33 16.21 -8.52
CA ASN A 518 -8.20 17.14 -8.38
C ASN A 518 -6.98 16.78 -9.26
N LEU A 519 -7.14 15.90 -10.26
CA LEU A 519 -6.01 15.29 -10.98
C LEU A 519 -5.08 16.32 -11.62
N ALA A 520 -5.64 17.37 -12.22
CA ALA A 520 -4.85 18.43 -12.87
C ALA A 520 -3.93 19.15 -11.86
N MET A 521 -4.47 19.54 -10.70
CA MET A 521 -3.69 20.22 -9.67
C MET A 521 -2.66 19.27 -9.04
N PHE A 522 -3.03 18.00 -8.82
CA PHE A 522 -2.11 16.97 -8.36
C PHE A 522 -0.93 16.77 -9.34
N CYS A 523 -1.17 16.78 -10.66
CA CYS A 523 -0.11 16.72 -11.66
C CYS A 523 0.83 17.93 -11.61
N ILE A 524 0.29 19.15 -11.41
CA ILE A 524 1.12 20.36 -11.24
C ILE A 524 1.96 20.25 -9.97
N GLN A 525 1.36 19.84 -8.84
CA GLN A 525 2.06 19.60 -7.58
C GLN A 525 3.17 18.56 -7.75
N SER A 526 2.90 17.48 -8.47
CA SER A 526 3.86 16.43 -8.77
C SER A 526 5.02 16.94 -9.61
N PHE A 527 4.73 17.73 -10.65
CA PHE A 527 5.75 18.35 -11.50
C PHE A 527 6.64 19.32 -10.72
N VAL A 528 6.06 20.14 -9.83
CA VAL A 528 6.82 21.07 -8.99
C VAL A 528 7.77 20.31 -8.06
N LEU A 529 7.34 19.20 -7.45
CA LEU A 529 8.21 18.37 -6.61
C LEU A 529 9.30 17.68 -7.42
N VAL A 530 8.92 16.96 -8.49
CA VAL A 530 9.84 16.12 -9.26
C VAL A 530 10.80 16.96 -10.10
N VAL A 531 10.35 18.05 -10.72
CA VAL A 531 11.17 18.86 -11.65
C VAL A 531 11.48 20.23 -11.09
N GLY A 532 10.47 20.93 -10.58
CA GLY A 532 10.60 22.31 -10.09
C GLY A 532 11.67 22.47 -8.99
N LEU A 533 11.60 21.65 -7.93
CA LEU A 533 12.54 21.71 -6.81
C LEU A 533 13.98 21.33 -7.23
N PRO A 534 14.23 20.24 -7.99
CA PRO A 534 15.58 19.98 -8.52
C PRO A 534 16.12 21.09 -9.42
N VAL A 535 15.30 21.67 -10.30
CA VAL A 535 15.72 22.78 -11.16
C VAL A 535 16.09 24.01 -10.33
N TRP A 536 15.27 24.35 -9.33
CA TRP A 536 15.56 25.44 -8.38
C TRP A 536 16.88 25.19 -7.64
N PHE A 537 17.04 23.99 -7.08
CA PHE A 537 18.26 23.61 -6.37
C PHE A 537 19.49 23.71 -7.26
N ARG A 538 19.41 23.18 -8.49
CA ARG A 538 20.48 23.28 -9.51
C ARG A 538 20.83 24.74 -9.80
N PHE A 539 19.84 25.57 -10.05
CA PHE A 539 20.03 26.98 -10.36
C PHE A 539 20.71 27.73 -9.20
N TYR A 540 20.20 27.57 -7.98
CA TYR A 540 20.72 28.24 -6.81
C TYR A 540 22.13 27.76 -6.43
N LEU A 541 22.38 26.44 -6.54
CA LEU A 541 23.70 25.85 -6.35
C LEU A 541 24.70 26.39 -7.39
N GLY A 542 24.31 26.41 -8.68
CA GLY A 542 25.13 26.98 -9.75
C GLY A 542 25.46 28.45 -9.51
N HIS A 543 24.49 29.24 -9.04
CA HIS A 543 24.70 30.64 -8.69
C HIS A 543 25.72 30.81 -7.55
N ILE A 544 25.61 30.03 -6.47
CA ILE A 544 26.55 30.07 -5.35
C ILE A 544 27.95 29.63 -5.78
N LEU A 545 28.06 28.52 -6.53
CA LEU A 545 29.35 28.00 -6.99
C LEU A 545 30.04 28.97 -7.97
N LEU A 546 29.28 29.60 -8.88
CA LEU A 546 29.82 30.59 -9.80
C LEU A 546 30.28 31.86 -9.06
N ARG A 547 29.51 32.32 -8.07
CA ARG A 547 29.90 33.45 -7.22
C ARG A 547 31.18 33.13 -6.45
N ARG A 548 31.28 31.92 -5.88
CA ARG A 548 32.49 31.47 -5.19
C ARG A 548 33.68 31.40 -6.13
N TYR A 549 33.50 30.84 -7.31
CA TYR A 549 34.56 30.73 -8.32
C TYR A 549 35.06 32.10 -8.80
N ARG A 550 34.16 33.05 -9.06
CA ARG A 550 34.53 34.43 -9.43
C ARG A 550 35.26 35.19 -8.34
N ALA A 551 35.05 34.83 -7.06
CA ALA A 551 35.81 35.41 -5.95
C ALA A 551 37.23 34.81 -5.84
N LEU A 552 37.48 33.66 -6.48
CA LEU A 552 38.78 32.96 -6.43
C LEU A 552 39.64 33.24 -7.67
N VAL A 553 39.01 33.47 -8.83
CA VAL A 553 39.71 33.70 -10.09
C VAL A 553 39.63 35.18 -10.46
N PRO A 554 40.77 35.88 -10.64
CA PRO A 554 40.77 37.29 -11.01
C PRO A 554 40.15 37.51 -12.40
N PRO A 555 39.57 38.69 -12.67
CA PRO A 555 39.16 39.05 -14.03
C PRO A 555 40.38 39.08 -14.93
N GLY A 556 40.43 38.18 -15.91
CA GLY A 556 41.48 38.19 -16.93
C GLY A 556 41.43 39.49 -17.75
N GLU A 557 42.60 39.97 -18.20
CA GLU A 557 42.68 41.05 -19.16
C GLU A 557 41.96 40.64 -20.45
N GLY A 558 40.86 41.33 -20.75
CA GLY A 558 40.03 41.09 -21.93
C GLY A 558 38.75 40.30 -21.64
N THR A 559 37.64 41.03 -21.45
CA THR A 559 36.21 40.79 -21.80
C THR A 559 35.63 39.36 -21.99
N ARG A 560 36.27 38.27 -21.58
CA ARG A 560 35.67 36.93 -21.55
C ARG A 560 34.91 36.74 -20.24
N ARG A 561 33.60 36.49 -20.34
CA ARG A 561 32.76 36.13 -19.19
C ARG A 561 33.39 34.94 -18.45
N ILE A 562 33.71 35.13 -17.17
CA ILE A 562 34.19 34.06 -16.29
C ILE A 562 33.07 33.01 -16.14
N CYS A 563 33.32 31.84 -16.71
CA CYS A 563 32.46 30.66 -16.63
C CYS A 563 33.06 29.63 -15.66
N LEU A 564 32.21 28.99 -14.86
CA LEU A 564 32.61 27.91 -13.97
C LEU A 564 32.95 26.66 -14.81
N PRO A 565 34.17 26.09 -14.70
CA PRO A 565 34.51 24.86 -15.41
C PRO A 565 33.54 23.73 -15.04
N PHE A 566 33.08 22.98 -16.04
CA PHE A 566 32.07 21.95 -15.85
C PHE A 566 32.53 20.88 -14.85
N LEU A 567 33.78 20.40 -14.95
CA LEU A 567 34.29 19.36 -14.06
C LEU A 567 34.43 19.84 -12.60
N THR A 568 34.71 21.12 -12.38
CA THR A 568 34.74 21.77 -11.05
C THR A 568 33.33 21.88 -10.46
N TYR A 569 32.33 22.24 -11.28
CA TYR A 569 30.92 22.22 -10.88
C TYR A 569 30.51 20.80 -10.44
N VAL A 570 30.71 19.81 -11.30
CA VAL A 570 30.31 18.42 -11.07
C VAL A 570 30.97 17.84 -9.81
N THR A 571 32.28 18.07 -9.63
CA THR A 571 33.04 17.59 -8.46
C THR A 571 32.46 18.10 -7.14
N THR A 572 31.94 19.33 -7.14
CA THR A 572 31.35 19.95 -5.94
C THR A 572 29.86 19.64 -5.79
N ALA A 573 29.14 19.49 -6.91
CA ALA A 573 27.70 19.31 -6.92
C ALA A 573 27.24 17.93 -6.44
N ILE A 574 27.96 16.85 -6.78
CA ILE A 574 27.57 15.47 -6.42
C ILE A 574 27.22 15.31 -4.92
N PRO A 575 28.11 15.64 -3.96
CA PRO A 575 27.78 15.48 -2.54
C PRO A 575 26.65 16.40 -2.09
N LEU A 576 26.46 17.55 -2.73
CA LEU A 576 25.38 18.49 -2.40
C LEU A 576 24.02 18.00 -2.91
N TRP A 577 23.97 17.29 -4.03
CA TRP A 577 22.78 16.58 -4.48
C TRP A 577 22.39 15.42 -3.55
N ILE A 578 23.37 14.72 -2.98
CA ILE A 578 23.11 13.67 -1.97
C ILE A 578 22.49 14.30 -0.72
N VAL A 579 23.04 15.43 -0.24
CA VAL A 579 22.48 16.17 0.89
C VAL A 579 21.08 16.70 0.57
N PHE A 580 20.86 17.21 -0.64
CA PHE A 580 19.54 17.66 -1.09
C PHE A 580 18.50 16.53 -1.03
N LEU A 581 18.83 15.34 -1.54
CA LEU A 581 17.96 14.16 -1.47
C LEU A 581 17.67 13.78 -0.01
N LEU A 582 18.70 13.75 0.85
CA LEU A 582 18.55 13.41 2.26
C LEU A 582 17.64 14.40 3.00
N VAL A 583 17.84 15.70 2.80
CA VAL A 583 17.12 16.77 3.51
C VAL A 583 15.69 16.89 2.99
N VAL A 584 15.51 17.09 1.69
CA VAL A 584 14.18 17.32 1.10
C VAL A 584 13.40 16.02 1.03
N GLY A 585 14.01 14.95 0.52
CA GLY A 585 13.38 13.63 0.45
C GLY A 585 13.05 13.06 1.83
N GLY A 586 14.00 13.11 2.76
CA GLY A 586 13.78 12.63 4.13
C GLY A 586 12.70 13.40 4.88
N ALA A 587 12.68 14.73 4.80
CA ALA A 587 11.68 15.55 5.49
C ALA A 587 10.27 15.35 4.93
N LEU A 588 10.12 15.36 3.60
CA LEU A 588 8.81 15.16 2.95
C LEU A 588 8.28 13.74 3.18
N ARG A 589 9.13 12.71 3.08
CA ARG A 589 8.75 11.34 3.40
C ARG A 589 8.28 11.22 4.85
N PHE A 590 9.03 11.79 5.80
CA PHE A 590 8.67 11.74 7.22
C PHE A 590 7.29 12.37 7.48
N ALA A 591 7.04 13.54 6.89
CA ALA A 591 5.75 14.22 7.02
C ALA A 591 4.60 13.37 6.44
N ALA A 592 4.73 12.90 5.20
CA ALA A 592 3.72 12.09 4.52
C ALA A 592 3.45 10.76 5.26
N ASN A 593 4.49 10.07 5.71
CA ASN A 593 4.33 8.81 6.44
C ASN A 593 3.66 9.03 7.80
N ARG A 594 4.02 10.10 8.54
CA ARG A 594 3.38 10.41 9.83
C ARG A 594 1.89 10.66 9.66
N GLU A 595 1.51 11.44 8.64
CA GLU A 595 0.11 11.71 8.33
C GLU A 595 -0.64 10.44 7.87
N LEU A 596 0.00 9.62 7.04
CA LEU A 596 -0.55 8.31 6.64
C LEU A 596 -0.82 7.42 7.84
N GLN A 597 0.15 7.22 8.74
CA GLN A 597 -0.05 6.38 9.93
C GLN A 597 -1.15 6.93 10.85
N TYR A 598 -1.23 8.25 10.99
CA TYR A 598 -2.27 8.88 11.79
C TYR A 598 -3.67 8.59 11.23
N ASN A 599 -3.85 8.66 9.92
CA ASN A 599 -5.14 8.42 9.28
C ASN A 599 -5.47 6.92 9.20
N VAL A 600 -4.51 6.02 8.97
CA VAL A 600 -4.71 4.55 9.03
C VAL A 600 -5.22 4.08 10.40
N GLY A 601 -4.80 4.75 11.48
CA GLY A 601 -5.27 4.45 12.83
C GLY A 601 -6.68 4.99 13.13
N ARG A 602 -7.15 5.99 12.38
CA ARG A 602 -8.44 6.66 12.59
C ARG A 602 -9.48 6.31 11.55
N ASP A 603 -9.07 5.66 10.48
CA ASP A 603 -9.94 5.26 9.39
C ASP A 603 -11.05 4.35 9.91
N ARG A 604 -12.30 4.81 9.73
CA ARG A 604 -13.51 4.13 10.20
C ARG A 604 -14.19 3.31 9.11
N SER A 605 -13.62 3.29 7.91
CA SER A 605 -14.17 2.56 6.78
C SER A 605 -13.29 1.34 6.47
N PHE A 606 -12.25 1.50 5.66
CA PHE A 606 -11.49 0.41 5.09
C PHE A 606 -10.72 -0.39 6.14
N PHE A 607 -10.03 0.28 7.07
CA PHE A 607 -9.19 -0.34 8.08
C PHE A 607 -9.89 -0.60 9.43
N ALA A 608 -11.20 -0.40 9.51
CA ALA A 608 -11.98 -0.48 10.75
C ALA A 608 -12.27 -1.91 11.25
N GLY A 609 -11.80 -2.95 10.55
CA GLY A 609 -12.04 -4.33 10.92
C GLY A 609 -12.09 -5.25 9.72
N LEU A 610 -12.84 -6.35 9.86
CA LEU A 610 -13.24 -7.16 8.70
C LEU A 610 -14.23 -6.32 7.85
N PHE A 611 -15.23 -5.74 8.52
CA PHE A 611 -16.20 -4.78 8.00
C PHE A 611 -16.05 -3.41 8.66
N SER A 612 -16.59 -2.39 8.01
CA SER A 612 -16.80 -1.08 8.59
C SER A 612 -18.03 -1.09 9.52
N PRO A 613 -18.12 -0.20 10.53
CA PRO A 613 -19.30 -0.10 11.39
C PRO A 613 -20.60 0.17 10.63
N ALA A 614 -20.52 0.85 9.47
CA ALA A 614 -21.67 1.10 8.61
C ALA A 614 -22.15 -0.18 7.90
N GLU A 615 -21.22 -0.99 7.38
CA GLU A 615 -21.53 -2.33 6.84
C GLU A 615 -22.16 -3.22 7.90
N ASP A 616 -21.54 -3.28 9.08
CA ASP A 616 -22.04 -4.10 10.19
C ASP A 616 -23.46 -3.69 10.58
N HIS A 617 -23.74 -2.39 10.66
CA HIS A 617 -25.08 -1.91 11.00
C HIS A 617 -26.16 -2.38 10.01
N VAL A 618 -25.91 -2.27 8.70
CA VAL A 618 -26.86 -2.71 7.67
C VAL A 618 -27.01 -4.22 7.64
N VAL A 619 -25.90 -4.96 7.75
CA VAL A 619 -25.96 -6.43 7.80
C VAL A 619 -26.76 -6.91 9.01
N GLN A 620 -26.56 -6.31 10.19
CA GLN A 620 -27.31 -6.66 11.40
C GLN A 620 -28.79 -6.28 11.30
N ALA A 621 -29.13 -5.13 10.70
CA ALA A 621 -30.52 -4.73 10.48
C ALA A 621 -31.24 -5.72 9.53
N LEU A 622 -30.64 -6.01 8.37
CA LEU A 622 -31.20 -6.97 7.41
C LEU A 622 -31.34 -8.37 8.00
N ARG A 623 -30.34 -8.82 8.78
CA ARG A 623 -30.37 -10.10 9.48
C ARG A 623 -31.52 -10.17 10.48
N THR A 624 -31.69 -9.13 11.29
CA THR A 624 -32.72 -9.06 12.34
C THR A 624 -34.11 -9.13 11.72
N ASP A 625 -34.38 -8.32 10.70
CA ASP A 625 -35.65 -8.32 9.99
C ASP A 625 -35.97 -9.69 9.37
N LEU A 626 -34.97 -10.28 8.70
CA LEU A 626 -35.12 -11.57 8.04
C LEU A 626 -35.33 -12.72 9.04
N ALA A 627 -34.65 -12.69 10.18
CA ALA A 627 -34.81 -13.67 11.26
C ALA A 627 -36.21 -13.59 11.88
N ILE A 628 -36.69 -12.38 12.23
CA ILE A 628 -38.05 -12.18 12.76
C ILE A 628 -39.11 -12.66 11.76
N GLY A 629 -38.92 -12.34 10.48
CA GLY A 629 -39.81 -12.78 9.42
C GLY A 629 -39.84 -14.31 9.27
N LEU A 630 -38.66 -14.94 9.30
CA LEU A 630 -38.53 -16.39 9.21
C LEU A 630 -39.16 -17.10 10.41
N ASP A 631 -38.93 -16.61 11.63
CA ASP A 631 -39.51 -17.18 12.85
C ASP A 631 -41.04 -17.17 12.81
N LYS A 632 -41.65 -16.08 12.35
CA LYS A 632 -43.10 -15.99 12.16
C LYS A 632 -43.62 -16.98 11.11
N ALA A 633 -42.89 -17.16 10.00
CA ALA A 633 -43.26 -18.12 8.97
C ALA A 633 -43.10 -19.58 9.47
N ALA A 634 -42.10 -19.84 10.30
CA ALA A 634 -41.86 -21.12 10.96
C ALA A 634 -42.93 -21.44 12.01
N GLU A 635 -43.34 -20.46 12.82
CA GLU A 635 -44.45 -20.57 13.77
C GLU A 635 -45.76 -20.92 13.06
N LEU A 636 -46.10 -20.19 11.99
CA LEU A 636 -47.27 -20.51 11.17
C LEU A 636 -47.21 -21.94 10.59
N THR A 637 -46.04 -22.38 10.13
CA THR A 637 -45.88 -23.76 9.60
C THR A 637 -46.17 -24.80 10.69
N ARG A 638 -45.73 -24.54 11.94
CA ARG A 638 -45.99 -25.42 13.09
C ARG A 638 -47.45 -25.41 13.54
N GLU A 639 -48.13 -24.28 13.46
CA GLU A 639 -49.57 -24.15 13.77
C GLU A 639 -50.47 -24.84 12.74
N LEU A 640 -50.01 -24.93 11.48
CA LEU A 640 -50.71 -25.59 10.39
C LEU A 640 -50.38 -27.09 10.25
N LYS A 641 -49.63 -27.65 11.21
CA LYS A 641 -49.34 -29.08 11.32
C LYS A 641 -50.43 -29.75 12.13
#